data_AF-A0A970C219-F1
#
_entry.id   AF-A0A970C219-F1
#
_cell.length_a   1.000
_cell.length_b   1.000
_cell.length_c   1.000
_cell.angle_alpha   90.00
_cell.angle_beta   90.00
_cell.angle_gamma   90.00
#
_symmetry.space_group_name_H-M   'P 1'
#
loop_
_entity.id
_entity.type
_entity.pdbx_description
1 polymer ?
#
loop_
_entity_poly.entity_id
_entity_poly.type
_entity_poly.pdbx_seq_one_letter_code
_entity_poly.pdbx_strand_id
1 'polypeptide(L)'
;MMTRLGGACLMTLALLAAAAPAAIYYVDYDGGDDAHAGTAAEQAFKHCPGDRAATANPKAVRLLPGDVVRFKGGVVYRGSIEVTRSGEPERPIVYDGNTDGTYGRGTAVIDGSEPLTGLTPCRSADEAWGNPDWAGISWAYVPKGAAWGTINLCQGNTVLPVAQDPNPADPLFQERPADYVATDGQHVRTLTDFQVRYVSRHDQTDNRPLISMFDGSDHSAVIHGLNGQGAVEIALPRPVTVTALGLTPQKGYGQPRTVSFVADGREILRAELNHTPEASAEQRFALDQPATFSTLVVRFLAAHPRRPGEEPADWGAVQRIAAYDAGGDNVLLTKRTTVLTDPDYFTGDDPHTYDNALLALYAAPAMVYYKRVLDYDPDAGRITVETLGHNEVPYERGGAYAIVNSIRHIDRPGEYALVLDAEDDGRHKVFVRPLPTSDGAEPDLSFSRHAAGFSIRGASFVTIQGFVIRRQGWSRPGGTGIDADGNGATDLKIDRVTVRNLRGTGAGIHINRYTNVLVRHCRIEENAWHTKGILVRNSTNVVVLQCALHRNTSTALDYYTVTNGAVRGCLLTDNRGMHANGLTFYVGCRDILVDGNTVLRGNAAFTCQDGRNMIIRNNVLSGSPAIGLWGGRPFDNIVIANNLLLFDGARGETFGALYGGNPGSTGLTLANNIVEGLSGNILRKADIHHNIFTEYGPVLRPALLGDNLYVPQKDAVIRQTGEHTWAPAPDSPALGAGADLGVITAVNVAGLPRRDDEPVDIGPLLPRRPVAAEGDTLDPRSFTFSLGGHSFGPPAVVGTPNYTSRFTPREGAEPLTVSALDFTAEGGGRLGKRLGAGFILNWDNDGHWVEWTVQAPVQGPYELVIDHASEMPSTRQFLLNGSPVAGLEAVPFGATGSWHAFDRTALPATLPLREGPNTLRIMNRGGSMNFRTLRFLPVVSSEPGPQRTIEAD
;
A
#
# COMPACT_ATOMS: atom_id res chain seq x y z
N MET A 1 -79.08 -5.11 34.10
CA MET A 1 -78.21 -3.92 34.11
C MET A 1 -76.94 -4.26 33.34
N MET A 2 -76.77 -3.64 32.17
CA MET A 2 -75.53 -3.35 31.41
C MET A 2 -74.29 -4.29 31.48
N THR A 3 -74.04 -4.97 30.35
CA THR A 3 -72.78 -5.11 29.56
C THR A 3 -71.46 -4.62 30.18
N ARG A 4 -70.48 -5.51 30.44
CA ARG A 4 -69.38 -6.02 29.57
C ARG A 4 -68.30 -4.99 29.19
N LEU A 5 -67.08 -5.23 29.69
CA LEU A 5 -65.82 -5.11 28.93
C LEU A 5 -64.82 -6.11 29.54
N GLY A 6 -64.50 -7.15 28.76
CA GLY A 6 -63.50 -8.15 29.10
C GLY A 6 -62.11 -7.67 28.69
N GLY A 7 -61.15 -7.73 29.60
CA GLY A 7 -59.73 -7.62 29.30
C GLY A 7 -59.17 -9.02 29.07
N ALA A 8 -58.91 -9.37 27.81
CA ALA A 8 -58.14 -10.54 27.46
C ALA A 8 -56.65 -10.26 27.76
N CYS A 9 -56.08 -11.02 28.70
CA CYS A 9 -54.63 -11.15 28.82
C CYS A 9 -54.11 -11.90 27.58
N LEU A 10 -53.50 -11.19 26.64
CA LEU A 10 -52.64 -11.81 25.63
C LEU A 10 -51.34 -12.27 26.32
N MET A 11 -51.28 -13.55 26.70
CA MET A 11 -50.00 -14.23 26.86
C MET A 11 -49.32 -14.29 25.49
N THR A 12 -48.27 -13.48 25.31
CA THR A 12 -47.37 -13.60 24.17
C THR A 12 -46.54 -14.86 24.39
N LEU A 13 -46.98 -15.98 23.83
CA LEU A 13 -46.18 -17.20 23.75
C LEU A 13 -45.00 -16.89 22.81
N ALA A 14 -43.83 -16.56 23.37
CA ALA A 14 -42.60 -16.55 22.62
C ALA A 14 -42.31 -18.00 22.21
N LEU A 15 -42.67 -18.38 20.98
CA LEU A 15 -42.14 -19.58 20.35
C LEU A 15 -40.62 -19.40 20.26
N LEU A 16 -39.90 -20.01 21.18
CA LEU A 16 -38.50 -20.40 20.99
C LEU A 16 -38.47 -21.34 19.79
N ALA A 17 -38.29 -20.78 18.59
CA ALA A 17 -37.94 -21.57 17.42
C ALA A 17 -36.60 -22.23 17.73
N ALA A 18 -36.59 -23.54 17.96
CA ALA A 18 -35.36 -24.30 18.09
C ALA A 18 -34.51 -24.06 16.84
N ALA A 19 -33.27 -23.60 17.03
CA ALA A 19 -32.33 -23.43 15.92
C ALA A 19 -32.18 -24.78 15.19
N ALA A 20 -32.37 -24.78 13.87
CA ALA A 20 -32.18 -25.98 13.06
C ALA A 20 -30.74 -26.51 13.26
N PRO A 21 -30.55 -27.84 13.35
CA PRO A 21 -29.22 -28.41 13.49
C PRO A 21 -28.35 -28.05 12.27
N ALA A 22 -27.07 -27.76 12.53
CA ALA A 22 -26.08 -27.50 11.49
C ALA A 22 -25.98 -28.70 10.52
N ALA A 23 -26.09 -28.44 9.22
CA ALA A 23 -25.93 -29.46 8.19
C ALA A 23 -24.45 -29.64 7.83
N ILE A 24 -24.08 -30.87 7.43
CA ILE A 24 -22.78 -31.16 6.81
C ILE A 24 -23.05 -31.57 5.37
N TYR A 25 -22.46 -30.85 4.42
CA TYR A 25 -22.51 -31.13 2.99
C TYR A 25 -21.17 -31.68 2.51
N TYR A 26 -21.16 -32.82 1.85
CA TYR A 26 -19.97 -33.48 1.31
C TYR A 26 -19.80 -33.14 -0.17
N VAL A 27 -18.56 -32.83 -0.58
CA VAL A 27 -18.18 -32.51 -1.97
C VAL A 27 -17.09 -33.48 -2.44
N ASP A 28 -17.33 -34.12 -3.58
CA ASP A 28 -16.40 -34.99 -4.31
C ASP A 28 -16.49 -34.66 -5.81
N TYR A 29 -15.54 -33.89 -6.32
CA TYR A 29 -15.58 -33.41 -7.71
C TYR A 29 -15.45 -34.54 -8.75
N ASP A 30 -14.69 -35.59 -8.42
CA ASP A 30 -14.43 -36.71 -9.32
C ASP A 30 -15.56 -37.74 -9.27
N GLY A 31 -16.03 -38.08 -8.06
CA GLY A 31 -17.00 -39.17 -7.83
C GLY A 31 -18.43 -38.74 -7.48
N GLY A 32 -18.67 -37.46 -7.18
CA GLY A 32 -19.97 -36.94 -6.78
C GLY A 32 -20.92 -36.64 -7.94
N ASP A 33 -22.17 -36.34 -7.59
CA ASP A 33 -23.24 -35.95 -8.52
C ASP A 33 -24.07 -34.82 -7.90
N ASP A 34 -24.39 -33.79 -8.68
CA ASP A 34 -25.22 -32.66 -8.23
C ASP A 34 -26.69 -33.06 -8.00
N ALA A 35 -27.13 -34.22 -8.51
CA ALA A 35 -28.43 -34.80 -8.20
C ALA A 35 -28.50 -35.46 -6.81
N HIS A 36 -27.36 -35.72 -6.15
CA HIS A 36 -27.33 -36.26 -4.79
C HIS A 36 -27.79 -35.26 -3.73
N ALA A 37 -28.15 -35.74 -2.54
CA ALA A 37 -28.57 -34.88 -1.42
C ALA A 37 -27.41 -34.11 -0.76
N GLY A 38 -26.16 -34.59 -0.91
CA GLY A 38 -24.96 -33.97 -0.33
C GLY A 38 -24.78 -34.20 1.17
N THR A 39 -25.76 -34.75 1.89
CA THR A 39 -25.74 -34.85 3.37
C THR A 39 -25.07 -36.10 3.91
N ALA A 40 -24.52 -36.95 3.04
CA ALA A 40 -23.72 -38.13 3.37
C ALA A 40 -22.55 -38.28 2.39
N ALA A 41 -21.45 -38.90 2.83
CA ALA A 41 -20.22 -39.04 2.05
C ALA A 41 -20.43 -39.81 0.73
N GLU A 42 -21.27 -40.85 0.74
CA GLU A 42 -21.60 -41.67 -0.44
C GLU A 42 -22.56 -40.96 -1.41
N GLN A 43 -23.19 -39.88 -0.95
CA GLN A 43 -24.10 -39.03 -1.73
C GLN A 43 -23.55 -37.62 -1.83
N ALA A 44 -22.24 -37.48 -2.02
CA ALA A 44 -21.58 -36.19 -2.14
C ALA A 44 -22.01 -35.46 -3.41
N PHE A 45 -22.05 -34.13 -3.33
CA PHE A 45 -22.19 -33.27 -4.49
C PHE A 45 -20.93 -33.32 -5.37
N LYS A 46 -21.10 -33.13 -6.68
CA LYS A 46 -19.97 -32.88 -7.57
C LYS A 46 -19.43 -31.47 -7.36
N HIS A 47 -20.32 -30.49 -7.36
CA HIS A 47 -19.98 -29.08 -7.16
C HIS A 47 -20.39 -28.59 -5.78
N CYS A 48 -19.56 -27.72 -5.21
CA CYS A 48 -19.84 -27.02 -3.97
C CYS A 48 -21.06 -26.09 -4.13
N PRO A 49 -21.94 -25.96 -3.12
CA PRO A 49 -22.87 -24.84 -3.05
C PRO A 49 -22.12 -23.50 -3.18
N GLY A 50 -22.55 -22.67 -4.14
CA GLY A 50 -21.86 -21.42 -4.48
C GLY A 50 -20.88 -21.50 -5.64
N ASP A 51 -20.64 -22.69 -6.22
CA ASP A 51 -19.96 -22.79 -7.52
C ASP A 51 -20.91 -22.42 -8.67
N ARG A 52 -20.42 -21.67 -9.65
CA ARG A 52 -21.19 -21.29 -10.85
C ARG A 52 -21.53 -22.48 -11.75
N ALA A 53 -20.72 -23.53 -11.72
CA ALA A 53 -20.96 -24.77 -12.43
C ALA A 53 -21.94 -25.71 -11.70
N ALA A 54 -22.29 -25.42 -10.44
CA ALA A 54 -23.23 -26.24 -9.69
C ALA A 54 -24.61 -26.28 -10.36
N THR A 55 -25.16 -27.48 -10.45
CA THR A 55 -26.51 -27.74 -10.97
C THR A 55 -27.40 -28.34 -9.88
N ALA A 56 -28.66 -28.67 -10.21
CA ALA A 56 -29.60 -29.39 -9.34
C ALA A 56 -29.56 -28.98 -7.84
N ASN A 57 -29.24 -29.92 -6.93
CA ASN A 57 -29.33 -29.72 -5.49
C ASN A 57 -28.32 -28.70 -4.93
N PRO A 58 -27.00 -28.78 -5.19
CA PRO A 58 -26.04 -27.81 -4.63
C PRO A 58 -26.31 -26.37 -5.10
N LYS A 59 -26.88 -26.17 -6.30
CA LYS A 59 -27.33 -24.84 -6.77
C LYS A 59 -28.50 -24.28 -5.94
N ALA A 60 -29.38 -25.16 -5.47
CA ALA A 60 -30.53 -24.81 -4.65
C ALA A 60 -30.18 -24.65 -3.16
N VAL A 61 -29.09 -25.25 -2.68
CA VAL A 61 -28.64 -25.13 -1.29
C VAL A 61 -28.44 -23.66 -0.90
N ARG A 62 -28.89 -23.35 0.32
CA ARG A 62 -28.84 -22.02 0.92
C ARG A 62 -28.23 -22.17 2.32
N LEU A 63 -26.89 -22.24 2.39
CA LEU A 63 -26.16 -22.43 3.65
C LEU A 63 -26.68 -21.53 4.77
N LEU A 64 -26.86 -22.13 5.94
CA LEU A 64 -27.33 -21.52 7.18
C LEU A 64 -26.18 -21.42 8.19
N PRO A 65 -26.29 -20.55 9.20
CA PRO A 65 -25.30 -20.47 10.27
C PRO A 65 -25.00 -21.83 10.92
N GLY A 66 -23.72 -22.16 11.07
CA GLY A 66 -23.22 -23.41 11.60
C GLY A 66 -23.00 -24.51 10.56
N ASP A 67 -23.49 -24.36 9.33
CA ASP A 67 -23.31 -25.38 8.29
C ASP A 67 -21.83 -25.57 7.92
N VAL A 68 -21.49 -26.82 7.58
CA VAL A 68 -20.15 -27.22 7.13
C VAL A 68 -20.22 -27.75 5.70
N VAL A 69 -19.39 -27.23 4.80
CA VAL A 69 -19.14 -27.80 3.47
C VAL A 69 -17.78 -28.47 3.48
N ARG A 70 -17.78 -29.79 3.35
CA ARG A 70 -16.63 -30.65 3.55
C ARG A 70 -16.16 -31.26 2.22
N PHE A 71 -14.93 -30.94 1.84
CA PHE A 71 -14.33 -31.41 0.59
C PHE A 71 -13.54 -32.68 0.82
N LYS A 72 -13.62 -33.61 -0.14
CA LYS A 72 -12.87 -34.86 -0.09
C LYS A 72 -11.37 -34.58 -0.28
N GLY A 73 -10.57 -35.01 0.70
CA GLY A 73 -9.12 -34.93 0.64
C GLY A 73 -8.54 -35.74 -0.53
N GLY A 74 -7.56 -35.17 -1.23
CA GLY A 74 -6.87 -35.82 -2.34
C GLY A 74 -7.59 -35.74 -3.69
N VAL A 75 -8.77 -35.11 -3.73
CA VAL A 75 -9.51 -34.82 -4.96
C VAL A 75 -9.18 -33.41 -5.46
N VAL A 76 -9.03 -33.27 -6.78
CA VAL A 76 -8.79 -31.99 -7.46
C VAL A 76 -10.13 -31.37 -7.85
N TYR A 77 -10.55 -30.36 -7.09
CA TYR A 77 -11.74 -29.57 -7.39
C TYR A 77 -11.41 -28.48 -8.43
N ARG A 78 -12.02 -28.56 -9.61
CA ARG A 78 -11.84 -27.55 -10.68
C ARG A 78 -13.04 -26.61 -10.73
N GLY A 79 -12.88 -25.45 -10.09
CA GLY A 79 -13.91 -24.43 -10.04
C GLY A 79 -13.52 -23.23 -9.19
N SER A 80 -14.44 -22.28 -9.08
CA SER A 80 -14.33 -21.10 -8.23
C SER A 80 -15.55 -21.04 -7.32
N ILE A 81 -15.31 -20.96 -6.01
CA ILE A 81 -16.36 -21.05 -5.00
C ILE A 81 -16.76 -19.63 -4.58
N GLU A 82 -18.01 -19.26 -4.82
CA GLU A 82 -18.57 -17.97 -4.40
C GLU A 82 -19.25 -18.10 -3.02
N VAL A 83 -18.77 -17.32 -2.04
CA VAL A 83 -19.29 -17.33 -0.67
C VAL A 83 -20.03 -16.02 -0.40
N THR A 84 -21.36 -16.09 -0.34
CA THR A 84 -22.25 -14.93 -0.19
C THR A 84 -23.13 -15.00 1.06
N ARG A 85 -23.03 -16.09 1.83
CA ARG A 85 -23.88 -16.35 3.00
C ARG A 85 -23.07 -16.18 4.28
N SER A 86 -23.69 -15.55 5.26
CA SER A 86 -23.11 -15.34 6.57
C SER A 86 -23.50 -16.45 7.54
N GLY A 87 -22.57 -16.81 8.43
CA GLY A 87 -22.89 -17.48 9.67
C GLY A 87 -23.37 -16.50 10.74
N GLU A 88 -23.28 -16.94 11.99
CA GLU A 88 -23.59 -16.16 13.19
C GLU A 88 -22.44 -16.31 14.20
N PRO A 89 -22.37 -15.44 15.23
CA PRO A 89 -21.47 -15.67 16.37
C PRO A 89 -21.60 -17.11 16.88
N GLU A 90 -20.46 -17.77 17.12
CA GLU A 90 -20.35 -19.17 17.56
C GLU A 90 -20.89 -20.23 16.58
N ARG A 91 -21.55 -19.82 15.49
CA ARG A 91 -22.09 -20.69 14.43
C ARG A 91 -21.60 -20.22 13.05
N PRO A 92 -20.28 -20.21 12.79
CA PRO A 92 -19.76 -19.82 11.50
C PRO A 92 -20.17 -20.82 10.42
N ILE A 93 -20.26 -20.37 9.17
CA ILE A 93 -20.26 -21.28 8.03
C ILE A 93 -18.80 -21.72 7.79
N VAL A 94 -18.57 -23.03 7.70
CA VAL A 94 -17.23 -23.60 7.58
C VAL A 94 -17.06 -24.30 6.23
N TYR A 95 -16.06 -23.89 5.47
CA TYR A 95 -15.54 -24.66 4.34
C TYR A 95 -14.29 -25.39 4.81
N ASP A 96 -14.34 -26.73 4.81
CA ASP A 96 -13.29 -27.59 5.36
C ASP A 96 -12.71 -28.52 4.28
N GLY A 97 -11.42 -28.34 3.98
CA GLY A 97 -10.69 -29.16 3.02
C GLY A 97 -10.07 -30.41 3.66
N ASN A 98 -10.82 -31.08 4.53
CA ASN A 98 -10.47 -32.33 5.20
C ASN A 98 -9.44 -32.18 6.34
N THR A 99 -9.62 -31.19 7.23
CA THR A 99 -8.67 -30.90 8.32
C THR A 99 -8.52 -32.00 9.37
N ASP A 100 -9.53 -32.85 9.61
CA ASP A 100 -9.45 -33.99 10.54
C ASP A 100 -8.98 -35.30 9.85
N GLY A 101 -8.84 -35.28 8.52
CA GLY A 101 -8.41 -36.42 7.71
C GLY A 101 -9.44 -37.55 7.48
N THR A 102 -10.71 -37.39 7.89
CA THR A 102 -11.69 -38.51 7.85
C THR A 102 -12.47 -38.67 6.54
N TYR A 103 -12.37 -37.74 5.58
CA TYR A 103 -13.09 -37.81 4.31
C TYR A 103 -12.12 -37.67 3.12
N GLY A 104 -11.63 -38.81 2.62
CA GLY A 104 -10.58 -38.85 1.59
C GLY A 104 -9.18 -39.02 2.18
N ARG A 105 -8.13 -38.69 1.41
CA ARG A 105 -6.72 -38.77 1.87
C ARG A 105 -6.01 -37.45 1.62
N GLY A 106 -5.34 -36.92 2.63
CA GLY A 106 -4.65 -35.63 2.53
C GLY A 106 -5.63 -34.45 2.45
N THR A 107 -5.11 -33.30 2.01
CA THR A 107 -5.85 -32.03 1.91
C THR A 107 -6.64 -31.94 0.61
N ALA A 108 -7.80 -31.30 0.62
CA ALA A 108 -8.54 -31.01 -0.61
C ALA A 108 -7.80 -29.95 -1.46
N VAL A 109 -7.87 -30.09 -2.78
CA VAL A 109 -7.17 -29.20 -3.72
C VAL A 109 -8.18 -28.39 -4.54
N ILE A 110 -8.10 -27.06 -4.49
CA ILE A 110 -8.80 -26.15 -5.42
C ILE A 110 -7.83 -25.76 -6.53
N ASP A 111 -8.03 -26.28 -7.73
CA ASP A 111 -7.12 -26.11 -8.86
C ASP A 111 -7.76 -25.22 -9.93
N GLY A 112 -7.10 -24.09 -10.21
CA GLY A 112 -7.57 -23.10 -11.16
C GLY A 112 -7.22 -23.41 -12.62
N SER A 113 -6.60 -24.56 -12.91
CA SER A 113 -6.09 -24.91 -14.25
C SER A 113 -6.93 -25.95 -14.99
N GLU A 114 -6.69 -26.06 -16.30
CA GLU A 114 -7.09 -27.17 -17.16
C GLU A 114 -5.84 -27.77 -17.84
N PRO A 115 -5.82 -29.07 -18.17
CA PRO A 115 -4.73 -29.66 -18.94
C PRO A 115 -4.56 -29.00 -20.31
N LEU A 116 -3.32 -28.74 -20.70
CA LEU A 116 -2.99 -28.36 -22.08
C LEU A 116 -2.90 -29.64 -22.92
N THR A 117 -3.68 -29.71 -24.00
CA THR A 117 -3.78 -30.90 -24.85
C THR A 117 -3.46 -30.56 -26.30
N GLY A 118 -3.18 -31.58 -27.12
CA GLY A 118 -2.90 -31.40 -28.56
C GLY A 118 -1.51 -30.82 -28.84
N LEU A 119 -0.53 -31.16 -28.02
CA LEU A 119 0.85 -30.73 -28.19
C LEU A 119 1.44 -31.27 -29.51
N THR A 120 1.95 -30.38 -30.35
CA THR A 120 2.51 -30.69 -31.67
C THR A 120 3.97 -30.25 -31.72
N PRO A 121 4.94 -31.16 -31.93
CA PRO A 121 6.34 -30.80 -32.09
C PRO A 121 6.57 -29.91 -33.32
N CYS A 122 7.42 -28.89 -33.18
CA CYS A 122 7.88 -28.09 -34.32
C CYS A 122 8.72 -28.96 -35.27
N ARG A 123 8.60 -28.69 -36.57
CA ARG A 123 9.21 -29.46 -37.66
C ARG A 123 10.43 -28.78 -38.29
N SER A 124 10.58 -27.48 -38.07
CA SER A 124 11.70 -26.68 -38.58
C SER A 124 11.92 -25.42 -37.74
N ALA A 125 13.06 -24.76 -37.95
CA ALA A 125 13.33 -23.44 -37.39
C ALA A 125 12.28 -22.42 -37.83
N ASP A 126 11.86 -22.43 -39.10
CA ASP A 126 10.84 -21.50 -39.62
C ASP A 126 9.50 -21.62 -38.89
N GLU A 127 9.06 -22.85 -38.56
CA GLU A 127 7.82 -23.05 -37.78
C GLU A 127 7.95 -22.49 -36.35
N ALA A 128 9.16 -22.50 -35.79
CA ALA A 128 9.52 -21.86 -34.52
C ALA A 128 10.12 -20.46 -34.71
N TRP A 129 9.81 -19.78 -35.81
CA TRP A 129 10.14 -18.37 -36.07
C TRP A 129 11.65 -18.08 -36.01
N GLY A 130 12.42 -18.97 -36.62
CA GLY A 130 13.89 -18.89 -36.68
C GLY A 130 14.61 -19.36 -35.42
N ASN A 131 13.90 -19.93 -34.43
CA ASN A 131 14.54 -20.44 -33.21
C ASN A 131 15.48 -21.62 -33.53
N PRO A 132 16.77 -21.57 -33.15
CA PRO A 132 17.72 -22.66 -33.42
C PRO A 132 17.42 -23.94 -32.63
N ASP A 133 16.74 -23.83 -31.48
CA ASP A 133 16.37 -24.94 -30.59
C ASP A 133 14.98 -25.55 -30.93
N TRP A 134 14.45 -25.26 -32.13
CA TRP A 134 13.11 -25.68 -32.58
C TRP A 134 12.78 -27.15 -32.33
N ALA A 135 13.76 -28.06 -32.39
CA ALA A 135 13.55 -29.49 -32.20
C ALA A 135 13.08 -29.86 -30.77
N GLY A 136 13.34 -29.00 -29.79
CA GLY A 136 12.84 -29.15 -28.41
C GLY A 136 11.51 -28.44 -28.14
N ILE A 137 10.99 -27.69 -29.12
CA ILE A 137 9.81 -26.84 -28.96
C ILE A 137 8.60 -27.56 -29.53
N SER A 138 7.49 -27.48 -28.81
CA SER A 138 6.18 -27.89 -29.30
C SER A 138 5.20 -26.75 -29.17
N TRP A 139 4.13 -26.79 -29.94
CA TRP A 139 3.04 -25.83 -29.81
C TRP A 139 1.70 -26.51 -29.58
N ALA A 140 0.80 -25.78 -28.93
CA ALA A 140 -0.58 -26.17 -28.74
C ALA A 140 -1.46 -24.93 -28.85
N TYR A 141 -2.77 -25.14 -28.82
CA TYR A 141 -3.73 -24.06 -28.85
C TYR A 141 -4.39 -23.88 -27.50
N VAL A 142 -4.56 -22.61 -27.12
CA VAL A 142 -5.23 -22.18 -25.89
C VAL A 142 -6.46 -21.36 -26.26
N PRO A 143 -7.54 -21.44 -25.46
CA PRO A 143 -8.83 -20.88 -25.85
C PRO A 143 -8.84 -19.35 -25.85
N LYS A 144 -9.88 -18.79 -26.48
CA LYS A 144 -10.15 -17.35 -26.50
C LYS A 144 -10.10 -16.73 -25.10
N GLY A 145 -9.39 -15.61 -24.99
CA GLY A 145 -9.17 -14.88 -23.75
C GLY A 145 -7.86 -15.23 -23.04
N ALA A 146 -7.08 -16.18 -23.56
CA ALA A 146 -5.70 -16.41 -23.12
C ALA A 146 -4.85 -15.16 -23.35
N ALA A 147 -4.03 -14.80 -22.35
CA ALA A 147 -3.08 -13.70 -22.48
C ALA A 147 -1.73 -14.12 -21.88
N TRP A 148 -0.65 -13.73 -22.55
CA TRP A 148 0.72 -14.18 -22.26
C TRP A 148 1.11 -14.03 -20.78
N GLY A 149 0.71 -12.93 -20.14
CA GLY A 149 1.03 -12.62 -18.74
C GLY A 149 0.13 -13.29 -17.69
N THR A 150 -1.04 -13.82 -18.07
CA THR A 150 -2.02 -14.40 -17.11
C THR A 150 -2.39 -15.85 -17.41
N ILE A 151 -1.95 -16.42 -18.54
CA ILE A 151 -2.26 -17.80 -18.93
C ILE A 151 -1.74 -18.84 -17.93
N ASN A 152 -0.68 -18.50 -17.17
CA ASN A 152 -0.13 -19.31 -16.09
C ASN A 152 0.16 -20.76 -16.50
N LEU A 153 1.01 -20.93 -17.51
CA LEU A 153 1.42 -22.27 -17.91
C LEU A 153 2.21 -22.93 -16.77
N CYS A 154 1.85 -24.16 -16.43
CA CYS A 154 2.50 -24.95 -15.39
C CYS A 154 2.84 -26.33 -15.94
N GLN A 155 3.98 -26.90 -15.52
CA GLN A 155 4.28 -28.32 -15.68
C GLN A 155 4.35 -28.98 -14.30
N GLY A 156 3.41 -29.88 -14.01
CA GLY A 156 3.28 -30.40 -12.65
C GLY A 156 3.17 -29.28 -11.61
N ASN A 157 3.99 -29.30 -10.57
CA ASN A 157 3.98 -28.27 -9.51
C ASN A 157 4.89 -27.06 -9.80
N THR A 158 5.32 -26.87 -11.05
CA THR A 158 6.22 -25.77 -11.44
C THR A 158 5.50 -24.78 -12.35
N VAL A 159 5.54 -23.50 -12.01
CA VAL A 159 5.11 -22.42 -12.92
C VAL A 159 6.18 -22.23 -13.99
N LEU A 160 5.78 -22.19 -15.25
CA LEU A 160 6.69 -22.01 -16.37
C LEU A 160 6.89 -20.51 -16.64
N PRO A 161 8.13 -20.02 -16.82
CA PRO A 161 8.39 -18.64 -17.24
C PRO A 161 7.95 -18.41 -18.69
N VAL A 162 7.57 -17.16 -18.99
CA VAL A 162 7.53 -16.70 -20.39
C VAL A 162 8.98 -16.57 -20.87
N ALA A 163 9.29 -16.90 -22.12
CA ALA A 163 10.63 -16.71 -22.68
C ALA A 163 11.09 -15.25 -22.49
N GLN A 164 12.30 -15.07 -21.95
CA GLN A 164 12.85 -13.76 -21.64
C GLN A 164 14.34 -13.70 -21.99
N ASP A 165 14.74 -12.63 -22.66
CA ASP A 165 16.14 -12.26 -22.87
C ASP A 165 16.42 -10.86 -22.28
N PRO A 166 17.46 -10.68 -21.45
CA PRO A 166 18.26 -11.73 -20.85
C PRO A 166 17.43 -12.60 -19.90
N ASN A 167 17.79 -13.88 -19.87
CA ASN A 167 17.18 -14.83 -18.97
C ASN A 167 17.35 -14.41 -17.49
N PRO A 168 16.29 -14.48 -16.66
CA PRO A 168 16.40 -14.17 -15.24
C PRO A 168 17.29 -15.19 -14.52
N ALA A 169 17.91 -14.78 -13.42
CA ALA A 169 18.76 -15.67 -12.61
C ALA A 169 17.94 -16.80 -11.96
N ASP A 170 16.67 -16.50 -11.64
CA ASP A 170 15.67 -17.44 -11.17
C ASP A 170 14.38 -17.23 -11.98
N PRO A 171 13.94 -18.24 -12.76
CA PRO A 171 12.79 -18.14 -13.66
C PRO A 171 11.49 -17.63 -13.04
N LEU A 172 11.30 -17.76 -11.72
CA LEU A 172 10.10 -17.28 -11.07
C LEU A 172 10.04 -15.74 -11.03
N PHE A 173 11.18 -15.05 -10.91
CA PHE A 173 11.27 -13.61 -10.67
C PHE A 173 11.51 -12.80 -11.96
N GLN A 174 10.75 -13.07 -13.01
CA GLN A 174 10.89 -12.43 -14.34
C GLN A 174 10.79 -10.90 -14.32
N GLU A 175 10.13 -10.33 -13.31
CA GLU A 175 9.94 -8.88 -13.16
C GLU A 175 11.00 -8.21 -12.27
N ARG A 176 12.12 -8.89 -11.99
CA ARG A 176 13.22 -8.34 -11.20
C ARG A 176 14.12 -7.47 -12.09
N PRO A 177 14.13 -6.13 -11.94
CA PRO A 177 14.89 -5.26 -12.84
C PRO A 177 16.42 -5.43 -12.73
N ALA A 178 16.91 -6.00 -11.62
CA ALA A 178 18.33 -6.30 -11.45
C ALA A 178 18.86 -7.38 -12.42
N ASP A 179 17.96 -8.16 -13.03
CA ASP A 179 18.30 -9.19 -14.01
C ASP A 179 18.15 -8.67 -15.46
N TYR A 180 17.81 -7.38 -15.65
CA TYR A 180 17.57 -6.76 -16.96
C TYR A 180 18.82 -6.04 -17.48
N VAL A 181 18.80 -5.64 -18.75
CA VAL A 181 19.82 -4.78 -19.37
C VAL A 181 19.63 -3.34 -18.89
N ALA A 182 20.67 -2.69 -18.37
CA ALA A 182 20.59 -1.30 -17.94
C ALA A 182 20.34 -0.36 -19.13
N THR A 183 19.48 0.65 -18.95
CA THR A 183 19.21 1.67 -20.00
C THR A 183 20.18 2.85 -19.95
N ASP A 184 21.23 2.80 -19.12
CA ASP A 184 22.15 3.92 -18.92
C ASP A 184 22.89 4.26 -20.21
N GLY A 185 22.62 5.45 -20.76
CA GLY A 185 23.20 5.89 -22.04
C GLY A 185 22.40 5.46 -23.28
N GLN A 186 21.41 4.58 -23.11
CA GLN A 186 20.50 4.17 -24.18
C GLN A 186 19.35 5.17 -24.35
N HIS A 187 18.85 5.29 -25.57
CA HIS A 187 17.83 6.29 -25.91
C HIS A 187 16.44 5.66 -26.02
N VAL A 188 15.69 5.71 -24.91
CA VAL A 188 14.22 5.54 -24.94
C VAL A 188 13.61 6.88 -25.29
N ARG A 189 12.97 6.98 -26.46
CA ARG A 189 12.37 8.24 -26.93
C ARG A 189 11.00 7.99 -27.53
N THR A 190 10.07 8.91 -27.28
CA THR A 190 8.81 8.94 -28.04
C THR A 190 9.05 9.73 -29.31
N LEU A 191 8.88 9.07 -30.46
CA LEU A 191 8.91 9.67 -31.78
C LEU A 191 7.51 10.05 -32.23
N THR A 192 7.46 11.05 -33.10
CA THR A 192 6.26 11.66 -33.65
C THR A 192 6.53 12.01 -35.11
N ASP A 193 5.49 12.06 -35.92
CA ASP A 193 5.63 12.37 -37.36
C ASP A 193 6.11 13.81 -37.60
N PHE A 194 5.94 14.69 -36.61
CA PHE A 194 6.31 16.10 -36.65
C PHE A 194 6.73 16.62 -35.28
N GLN A 195 7.46 17.74 -35.25
CA GLN A 195 7.94 18.35 -34.01
C GLN A 195 6.92 19.36 -33.47
N VAL A 196 6.76 19.38 -32.14
CA VAL A 196 5.92 20.36 -31.44
C VAL A 196 6.71 20.98 -30.31
N ARG A 197 6.71 22.30 -30.20
CA ARG A 197 7.44 23.02 -29.14
C ARG A 197 6.72 24.27 -28.66
N TYR A 198 7.06 24.71 -27.46
CA TYR A 198 6.76 26.05 -26.99
C TYR A 198 7.61 27.09 -27.73
N VAL A 199 6.97 28.18 -28.14
CA VAL A 199 7.67 29.33 -28.73
C VAL A 199 8.16 30.30 -27.64
N SER A 200 7.42 30.43 -26.54
CA SER A 200 7.86 31.16 -25.34
C SER A 200 8.75 30.25 -24.48
N ARG A 201 9.90 30.75 -23.99
CA ARG A 201 10.82 29.96 -23.16
C ARG A 201 10.15 29.56 -21.85
N HIS A 202 9.66 28.33 -21.78
CA HIS A 202 9.39 27.65 -20.53
C HIS A 202 10.14 26.32 -20.53
N ASP A 203 10.92 26.11 -19.50
CA ASP A 203 11.46 24.84 -19.04
C ASP A 203 10.31 23.89 -18.66
N GLN A 204 9.86 23.04 -19.58
CA GLN A 204 8.87 22.03 -19.22
C GLN A 204 9.49 21.00 -18.27
N THR A 205 9.08 21.05 -17.00
CA THR A 205 9.11 19.91 -16.07
C THR A 205 7.71 19.31 -15.88
N ASP A 206 6.86 19.41 -16.90
CA ASP A 206 5.45 19.06 -16.76
C ASP A 206 5.10 17.68 -17.30
N ASN A 207 4.30 17.00 -16.49
CA ASN A 207 3.72 15.70 -16.73
C ASN A 207 2.94 15.62 -18.08
N ARG A 208 2.42 16.70 -18.67
CA ARG A 208 1.60 16.62 -19.90
C ARG A 208 2.34 17.11 -21.16
N PRO A 209 2.89 16.22 -22.00
CA PRO A 209 3.67 16.65 -23.16
C PRO A 209 2.77 17.27 -24.24
N LEU A 210 3.26 18.34 -24.89
CA LEU A 210 2.53 19.08 -25.93
C LEU A 210 1.95 18.19 -27.03
N ILE A 211 2.67 17.13 -27.38
CA ILE A 211 2.26 16.18 -28.43
C ILE A 211 0.91 15.50 -28.13
N SER A 212 0.50 15.42 -26.86
CA SER A 212 -0.78 14.81 -26.48
C SER A 212 -1.99 15.50 -27.14
N MET A 213 -1.82 16.73 -27.65
CA MET A 213 -2.87 17.43 -28.41
C MET A 213 -3.09 16.89 -29.83
N PHE A 214 -2.27 15.95 -30.29
CA PHE A 214 -2.19 15.54 -31.70
C PHE A 214 -2.30 14.03 -31.90
N ASP A 215 -2.36 13.23 -30.84
CA ASP A 215 -2.26 11.77 -30.94
C ASP A 215 -3.63 11.06 -31.02
N GLY A 216 -4.72 11.83 -31.05
CA GLY A 216 -6.09 11.32 -31.08
C GLY A 216 -6.61 10.82 -29.73
N SER A 217 -5.84 10.95 -28.66
CA SER A 217 -6.29 10.61 -27.31
C SER A 217 -7.09 11.75 -26.66
N ASP A 218 -7.76 11.45 -25.55
CA ASP A 218 -8.48 12.46 -24.75
C ASP A 218 -7.55 13.25 -23.80
N HIS A 219 -6.23 13.06 -23.90
CA HIS A 219 -5.25 13.81 -23.10
C HIS A 219 -5.18 15.27 -23.54
N SER A 220 -4.63 16.12 -22.67
CA SER A 220 -4.45 17.56 -22.95
C SER A 220 -3.03 17.97 -22.65
N ALA A 221 -2.60 19.10 -23.21
CA ALA A 221 -1.38 19.78 -22.80
C ALA A 221 -1.72 21.02 -21.98
N VAL A 222 -0.95 21.28 -20.93
CA VAL A 222 -1.02 22.53 -20.17
C VAL A 222 -0.43 23.62 -21.05
N ILE A 223 -1.13 24.76 -21.19
CA ILE A 223 -0.70 25.96 -21.93
C ILE A 223 -0.50 27.12 -20.95
N HIS A 224 0.73 27.61 -20.85
CA HIS A 224 1.08 28.83 -20.10
C HIS A 224 0.99 30.07 -20.98
N GLY A 225 0.77 31.24 -20.35
CA GLY A 225 0.56 32.50 -21.06
C GLY A 225 -0.73 32.52 -21.89
N LEU A 226 -1.74 31.75 -21.49
CA LEU A 226 -3.01 31.58 -22.22
C LEU A 226 -3.70 32.94 -22.50
N ASN A 227 -3.43 33.94 -21.65
CA ASN A 227 -3.91 35.30 -21.78
C ASN A 227 -2.83 36.26 -22.36
N GLY A 228 -2.19 35.89 -23.47
CA GLY A 228 -1.47 36.84 -24.34
C GLY A 228 -0.02 36.50 -24.69
N GLN A 229 0.62 35.52 -24.04
CA GLN A 229 2.05 35.20 -24.25
C GLN A 229 2.30 33.74 -24.68
N GLY A 230 1.29 32.89 -24.62
CA GLY A 230 1.38 31.47 -24.96
C GLY A 230 1.43 31.27 -26.46
N ALA A 231 2.35 30.42 -26.91
CA ALA A 231 2.40 30.01 -28.31
C ALA A 231 3.01 28.62 -28.46
N VAL A 232 2.36 27.80 -29.29
CA VAL A 232 2.79 26.44 -29.65
C VAL A 232 3.11 26.41 -31.14
N GLU A 233 4.28 25.90 -31.49
CA GLU A 233 4.71 25.69 -32.88
C GLU A 233 4.66 24.22 -33.22
N ILE A 234 4.10 23.92 -34.40
CA ILE A 234 4.05 22.62 -35.04
C ILE A 234 4.89 22.72 -36.32
N ALA A 235 5.95 21.89 -36.43
CA ALA A 235 6.83 21.84 -37.59
C ALA A 235 6.70 20.48 -38.29
N LEU A 236 6.11 20.50 -39.49
CA LEU A 236 5.78 19.32 -40.28
C LEU A 236 6.95 18.90 -41.18
N PRO A 237 7.13 17.59 -41.44
CA PRO A 237 8.21 17.09 -42.27
C PRO A 237 8.03 17.43 -43.76
N ARG A 238 6.80 17.73 -44.19
CA ARG A 238 6.44 18.16 -45.55
C ARG A 238 5.29 19.17 -45.48
N PRO A 239 5.16 20.08 -46.45
CA PRO A 239 4.03 20.99 -46.52
C PRO A 239 2.70 20.23 -46.62
N VAL A 240 1.67 20.69 -45.92
CA VAL A 240 0.29 20.18 -46.00
C VAL A 240 -0.65 21.30 -46.44
N THR A 241 -1.73 20.94 -47.14
CA THR A 241 -2.78 21.88 -47.55
C THR A 241 -4.05 21.63 -46.74
N VAL A 242 -4.57 22.67 -46.10
CA VAL A 242 -5.75 22.56 -45.20
C VAL A 242 -6.82 23.58 -45.57
N THR A 243 -8.07 23.21 -45.29
CA THR A 243 -9.28 24.02 -45.54
C THR A 243 -9.97 24.47 -44.26
N ALA A 244 -9.65 23.86 -43.11
CA ALA A 244 -10.18 24.27 -41.81
C ALA A 244 -9.18 23.99 -40.68
N LEU A 245 -9.34 24.73 -39.57
CA LEU A 245 -8.56 24.57 -38.34
C LEU A 245 -9.49 24.31 -37.16
N GLY A 246 -9.04 23.53 -36.18
CA GLY A 246 -9.82 23.15 -35.01
C GLY A 246 -9.03 23.33 -33.72
N LEU A 247 -9.73 23.68 -32.65
CA LEU A 247 -9.18 23.69 -31.29
C LEU A 247 -10.22 23.15 -30.31
N THR A 248 -9.80 22.23 -29.44
CA THR A 248 -10.62 21.67 -28.37
C THR A 248 -10.04 22.09 -27.02
N PRO A 249 -10.68 23.02 -26.28
CA PRO A 249 -10.31 23.33 -24.90
C PRO A 249 -10.56 22.13 -23.97
N GLN A 250 -9.76 21.98 -22.91
CA GLN A 250 -9.99 20.94 -21.92
C GLN A 250 -11.05 21.38 -20.90
N LYS A 251 -12.06 20.54 -20.64
CA LYS A 251 -13.05 20.76 -19.59
C LYS A 251 -12.40 20.91 -18.20
N GLY A 252 -12.91 21.84 -17.39
CA GLY A 252 -12.43 22.12 -16.03
C GLY A 252 -11.13 22.92 -15.92
N TYR A 253 -10.56 23.41 -17.02
CA TYR A 253 -9.35 24.25 -17.04
C TYR A 253 -9.65 25.65 -17.59
N GLY A 254 -8.69 26.58 -17.44
CA GLY A 254 -8.76 27.87 -18.15
C GLY A 254 -8.86 27.64 -19.66
N GLN A 255 -9.75 28.38 -20.33
CA GLN A 255 -10.01 28.20 -21.76
C GLN A 255 -9.59 29.42 -22.57
N PRO A 256 -8.97 29.22 -23.75
CA PRO A 256 -8.68 30.32 -24.64
C PRO A 256 -9.98 30.94 -25.16
N ARG A 257 -10.00 32.27 -25.26
CA ARG A 257 -11.05 33.06 -25.89
C ARG A 257 -10.65 33.50 -27.29
N THR A 258 -9.41 33.95 -27.47
CA THR A 258 -8.92 34.41 -28.77
C THR A 258 -7.62 33.70 -29.09
N VAL A 259 -7.54 33.08 -30.28
CA VAL A 259 -6.30 32.48 -30.80
C VAL A 259 -5.99 32.95 -32.22
N SER A 260 -4.71 32.96 -32.57
CA SER A 260 -4.24 33.22 -33.93
C SER A 260 -3.43 32.03 -34.44
N PHE A 261 -3.77 31.57 -35.64
CA PHE A 261 -3.07 30.53 -36.37
C PHE A 261 -2.19 31.18 -37.43
N VAL A 262 -0.88 31.00 -37.29
CA VAL A 262 0.16 31.60 -38.13
C VAL A 262 0.89 30.50 -38.88
N ALA A 263 0.65 30.40 -40.18
CA ALA A 263 1.24 29.40 -41.06
C ALA A 263 2.42 29.99 -41.82
N ASP A 264 3.60 29.36 -41.72
CA ASP A 264 4.87 29.83 -42.32
C ASP A 264 5.12 31.34 -42.12
N GLY A 265 4.81 31.84 -40.91
CA GLY A 265 5.00 33.24 -40.52
C GLY A 265 3.86 34.19 -40.88
N ARG A 266 2.81 33.73 -41.60
CA ARG A 266 1.65 34.52 -41.98
C ARG A 266 0.40 34.10 -41.19
N GLU A 267 -0.30 35.06 -40.57
CA GLU A 267 -1.61 34.79 -39.94
C GLU A 267 -2.61 34.36 -41.02
N ILE A 268 -3.14 33.14 -40.88
CA ILE A 268 -4.13 32.56 -41.81
C ILE A 268 -5.53 32.49 -41.20
N LEU A 269 -5.64 32.53 -39.87
CA LEU A 269 -6.90 32.58 -39.16
C LEU A 269 -6.73 33.22 -37.79
N ARG A 270 -7.67 34.08 -37.42
CA ARG A 270 -7.88 34.55 -36.05
C ARG A 270 -9.26 34.11 -35.61
N ALA A 271 -9.34 33.33 -34.54
CA ALA A 271 -10.57 32.70 -34.09
C ALA A 271 -10.97 33.16 -32.68
N GLU A 272 -12.26 33.47 -32.50
CA GLU A 272 -12.90 33.64 -31.20
C GLU A 272 -13.57 32.32 -30.81
N LEU A 273 -13.21 31.80 -29.64
CA LEU A 273 -13.73 30.56 -29.10
C LEU A 273 -14.83 30.83 -28.07
N ASN A 274 -15.88 30.02 -28.13
CA ASN A 274 -16.93 29.95 -27.13
C ASN A 274 -16.38 29.37 -25.82
N HIS A 275 -16.90 29.87 -24.69
CA HIS A 275 -16.57 29.33 -23.37
C HIS A 275 -17.38 28.05 -23.10
N THR A 276 -16.69 26.92 -22.91
CA THR A 276 -17.28 25.58 -22.75
C THR A 276 -16.67 24.83 -21.54
N PRO A 277 -16.75 25.37 -20.30
CA PRO A 277 -15.99 24.85 -19.16
C PRO A 277 -16.37 23.41 -18.76
N GLU A 278 -17.59 22.98 -19.08
CA GLU A 278 -18.15 21.68 -18.69
C GLU A 278 -17.91 20.56 -19.73
N ALA A 279 -17.43 20.89 -20.94
CA ALA A 279 -17.25 19.92 -22.01
C ALA A 279 -16.03 20.23 -22.87
N SER A 280 -15.23 19.21 -23.18
CA SER A 280 -14.18 19.33 -24.19
C SER A 280 -14.80 19.15 -25.57
N ALA A 281 -15.21 20.24 -26.21
CA ALA A 281 -15.82 20.23 -27.54
C ALA A 281 -14.90 20.90 -28.56
N GLU A 282 -14.74 20.29 -29.74
CA GLU A 282 -14.00 20.94 -30.83
C GLU A 282 -14.76 22.15 -31.35
N GLN A 283 -14.02 23.25 -31.50
CA GLN A 283 -14.46 24.43 -32.21
C GLN A 283 -13.69 24.49 -33.52
N ARG A 284 -14.39 24.27 -34.64
CA ARG A 284 -13.81 24.16 -35.98
C ARG A 284 -14.14 25.40 -36.80
N PHE A 285 -13.15 25.91 -37.50
CA PHE A 285 -13.20 27.16 -38.27
C PHE A 285 -12.72 26.89 -39.70
N ALA A 286 -13.58 27.17 -40.68
CA ALA A 286 -13.19 27.10 -42.09
C ALA A 286 -12.23 28.25 -42.44
N LEU A 287 -11.30 28.00 -43.36
CA LEU A 287 -10.45 29.03 -43.94
C LEU A 287 -11.11 29.61 -45.18
N ASP A 288 -10.99 30.93 -45.38
CA ASP A 288 -11.52 31.61 -46.56
C ASP A 288 -10.91 31.08 -47.87
N GLN A 289 -9.66 30.64 -47.80
CA GLN A 289 -8.94 29.96 -48.88
C GLN A 289 -8.08 28.84 -48.28
N PRO A 290 -7.87 27.73 -49.02
CA PRO A 290 -6.95 26.69 -48.57
C PRO A 290 -5.54 27.25 -48.32
N ALA A 291 -4.94 26.86 -47.19
CA ALA A 291 -3.59 27.28 -46.82
C ALA A 291 -2.62 26.10 -46.92
N THR A 292 -1.47 26.30 -47.54
CA THR A 292 -0.38 25.30 -47.60
C THR A 292 0.78 25.76 -46.75
N PHE A 293 1.26 24.94 -45.83
CA PHE A 293 2.34 25.31 -44.92
C PHE A 293 3.16 24.12 -44.41
N SER A 294 4.40 24.40 -44.00
CA SER A 294 5.26 23.43 -43.28
C SER A 294 5.31 23.70 -41.77
N THR A 295 5.04 24.93 -41.34
CA THR A 295 5.01 25.33 -39.93
C THR A 295 3.68 25.99 -39.59
N LEU A 296 3.09 25.61 -38.45
CA LEU A 296 1.90 26.25 -37.88
C LEU A 296 2.20 26.69 -36.44
N VAL A 297 2.03 27.98 -36.15
CA VAL A 297 2.10 28.52 -34.80
C VAL A 297 0.70 28.91 -34.33
N VAL A 298 0.26 28.34 -33.21
CA VAL A 298 -0.97 28.73 -32.53
C VAL A 298 -0.61 29.66 -31.38
N ARG A 299 -0.99 30.94 -31.51
CA ARG A 299 -0.79 31.98 -30.49
C ARG A 299 -2.07 32.14 -29.68
N PHE A 300 -1.93 32.09 -28.36
CA PHE A 300 -3.01 32.28 -27.39
C PHE A 300 -3.03 33.75 -26.95
N LEU A 301 -4.05 34.48 -27.42
CA LEU A 301 -4.09 35.95 -27.33
C LEU A 301 -4.95 36.46 -26.16
N ALA A 302 -6.00 35.72 -25.80
CA ALA A 302 -6.85 36.04 -24.67
C ALA A 302 -7.49 34.76 -24.11
N ALA A 303 -7.80 34.75 -22.81
CA ALA A 303 -8.53 33.68 -22.15
C ALA A 303 -9.92 34.13 -21.68
N HIS A 304 -10.81 33.17 -21.44
CA HIS A 304 -12.06 33.42 -20.71
C HIS A 304 -11.79 33.50 -19.20
N PRO A 305 -12.52 34.34 -18.46
CA PRO A 305 -12.48 34.30 -17.00
C PRO A 305 -13.15 33.01 -16.51
N ARG A 306 -12.58 32.37 -15.47
CA ARG A 306 -13.11 31.11 -14.93
C ARG A 306 -14.50 31.30 -14.33
N ARG A 307 -14.75 32.48 -13.74
CA ARG A 307 -16.08 32.91 -13.25
C ARG A 307 -16.34 34.37 -13.64
N PRO A 308 -17.61 34.79 -13.74
CA PRO A 308 -17.94 36.20 -13.98
C PRO A 308 -17.29 37.11 -12.93
N GLY A 309 -16.53 38.12 -13.38
CA GLY A 309 -15.86 39.09 -12.51
C GLY A 309 -14.44 38.70 -12.05
N GLU A 310 -13.93 37.54 -12.45
CA GLU A 310 -12.53 37.17 -12.23
C GLU A 310 -11.64 37.62 -13.40
N GLU A 311 -10.35 37.81 -13.12
CA GLU A 311 -9.35 37.99 -14.18
C GLU A 311 -9.20 36.71 -15.02
N PRO A 312 -8.94 36.82 -16.33
CA PRO A 312 -8.67 35.66 -17.17
C PRO A 312 -7.47 34.84 -16.68
N ALA A 313 -7.56 33.53 -16.78
CA ALA A 313 -6.49 32.64 -16.34
C ALA A 313 -5.26 32.78 -17.23
N ASP A 314 -4.08 32.94 -16.62
CA ASP A 314 -2.79 32.94 -17.33
C ASP A 314 -2.38 31.55 -17.83
N TRP A 315 -3.01 30.49 -17.31
CA TRP A 315 -2.77 29.12 -17.76
C TRP A 315 -4.08 28.34 -17.91
N GLY A 316 -4.04 27.37 -18.81
CA GLY A 316 -5.14 26.47 -19.13
C GLY A 316 -4.67 25.13 -19.66
N ALA A 317 -5.58 24.34 -20.20
CA ALA A 317 -5.23 23.12 -20.91
C ALA A 317 -6.02 23.00 -22.22
N VAL A 318 -5.33 22.56 -23.27
CA VAL A 318 -5.91 22.33 -24.59
C VAL A 318 -5.86 20.83 -24.86
N GLN A 319 -7.00 20.24 -25.20
CA GLN A 319 -7.11 18.83 -25.50
C GLN A 319 -6.63 18.53 -26.92
N ARG A 320 -6.95 19.39 -27.90
CA ARG A 320 -6.62 19.12 -29.29
C ARG A 320 -6.41 20.40 -30.10
N ILE A 321 -5.46 20.34 -31.02
CA ILE A 321 -5.32 21.28 -32.15
C ILE A 321 -5.40 20.42 -33.42
N ALA A 322 -6.24 20.82 -34.37
CA ALA A 322 -6.49 20.07 -35.59
C ALA A 322 -6.37 20.97 -36.82
N ALA A 323 -5.99 20.39 -37.95
CA ALA A 323 -6.08 21.03 -39.25
C ALA A 323 -6.62 20.01 -40.27
N TYR A 324 -7.63 20.40 -41.03
CA TYR A 324 -8.39 19.50 -41.89
C TYR A 324 -8.11 19.78 -43.35
N ASP A 325 -7.81 18.75 -44.14
CA ASP A 325 -7.66 18.88 -45.59
C ASP A 325 -9.01 19.02 -46.32
N ALA A 326 -9.02 18.92 -47.65
CA ALA A 326 -10.25 18.98 -48.44
C ALA A 326 -11.14 17.72 -48.30
N GLY A 327 -10.55 16.59 -47.91
CA GLY A 327 -11.27 15.34 -47.62
C GLY A 327 -11.91 15.32 -46.23
N GLY A 328 -11.49 16.24 -45.36
CA GLY A 328 -11.93 16.33 -43.97
C GLY A 328 -11.06 15.52 -43.00
N ASP A 329 -9.88 15.08 -43.44
CA ASP A 329 -8.92 14.35 -42.63
C ASP A 329 -8.07 15.32 -41.80
N ASN A 330 -7.87 15.00 -40.51
CA ASN A 330 -7.00 15.80 -39.65
C ASN A 330 -5.53 15.52 -39.95
N VAL A 331 -4.87 16.40 -40.70
CA VAL A 331 -3.46 16.25 -41.09
C VAL A 331 -2.47 16.51 -39.96
N LEU A 332 -2.94 16.97 -38.80
CA LEU A 332 -2.15 17.07 -37.58
C LEU A 332 -2.38 15.88 -36.63
N LEU A 333 -3.08 14.83 -37.05
CA LEU A 333 -3.16 13.60 -36.29
C LEU A 333 -1.86 12.79 -36.49
N THR A 334 -1.14 12.49 -35.42
CA THR A 334 0.10 11.69 -35.45
C THR A 334 -0.03 10.47 -34.56
N LYS A 335 0.61 9.36 -34.95
CA LYS A 335 0.80 8.24 -34.02
C LYS A 335 2.09 8.47 -33.26
N ARG A 336 1.98 8.47 -31.93
CA ARG A 336 3.17 8.32 -31.09
C ARG A 336 3.67 6.89 -31.26
N THR A 337 4.98 6.73 -31.34
CA THR A 337 5.65 5.45 -31.14
C THR A 337 6.81 5.67 -30.20
N THR A 338 7.09 4.70 -29.34
CA THR A 338 8.31 4.74 -28.52
C THR A 338 9.36 3.91 -29.23
N VAL A 339 10.58 4.43 -29.31
CA VAL A 339 11.74 3.67 -29.78
C VAL A 339 12.71 3.46 -28.63
N LEU A 340 13.36 2.32 -28.66
CA LEU A 340 14.55 2.03 -27.86
C LEU A 340 15.67 1.67 -28.84
N THR A 341 16.78 2.38 -28.74
CA THR A 341 17.99 2.13 -29.54
C THR A 341 19.08 1.64 -28.60
N ASP A 342 19.59 0.45 -28.89
CA ASP A 342 20.74 -0.19 -28.22
C ASP A 342 21.44 -1.12 -29.22
N PRO A 343 22.44 -0.61 -29.97
CA PRO A 343 23.14 -1.39 -30.99
C PRO A 343 23.99 -2.54 -30.43
N ASP A 344 24.34 -2.51 -29.15
CA ASP A 344 25.13 -3.57 -28.51
C ASP A 344 24.27 -4.78 -28.13
N TYR A 345 22.97 -4.55 -27.91
CA TYR A 345 22.00 -5.59 -27.58
C TYR A 345 21.17 -6.04 -28.80
N PHE A 346 20.67 -5.09 -29.60
CA PHE A 346 19.84 -5.39 -30.76
C PHE A 346 20.70 -5.68 -32.00
N THR A 347 21.33 -6.85 -32.03
CA THR A 347 22.33 -7.23 -33.05
C THR A 347 21.81 -8.17 -34.16
N GLY A 348 20.51 -8.45 -34.21
CA GLY A 348 19.92 -9.32 -35.23
C GLY A 348 20.00 -8.69 -36.63
N ASP A 349 20.35 -9.47 -37.65
CA ASP A 349 20.41 -8.99 -39.04
C ASP A 349 19.06 -9.11 -39.77
N ASP A 350 18.13 -9.87 -39.21
CA ASP A 350 16.78 -10.10 -39.71
C ASP A 350 15.77 -9.12 -39.07
N PRO A 351 15.03 -8.30 -39.86
CA PRO A 351 13.98 -7.42 -39.35
C PRO A 351 12.89 -8.13 -38.55
N HIS A 352 12.71 -9.44 -38.73
CA HIS A 352 11.72 -10.25 -38.02
C HIS A 352 12.24 -10.85 -36.69
N THR A 353 13.46 -10.50 -36.25
CA THR A 353 14.09 -11.06 -35.04
C THR A 353 13.24 -10.91 -33.78
N TYR A 354 12.50 -9.80 -33.65
CA TYR A 354 11.69 -9.47 -32.47
C TYR A 354 10.18 -9.53 -32.72
N ASP A 355 9.75 -10.22 -33.78
CA ASP A 355 8.33 -10.43 -34.04
C ASP A 355 7.66 -11.15 -32.86
N ASN A 356 6.43 -10.74 -32.53
CA ASN A 356 5.65 -11.24 -31.39
C ASN A 356 6.24 -10.99 -29.99
N ALA A 357 7.37 -10.30 -29.90
CA ALA A 357 7.99 -9.96 -28.64
C ALA A 357 7.35 -8.73 -27.97
N LEU A 358 7.65 -8.57 -26.68
CA LEU A 358 7.29 -7.42 -25.88
C LEU A 358 8.57 -6.87 -25.23
N LEU A 359 8.69 -5.55 -25.17
CA LEU A 359 9.63 -4.86 -24.31
C LEU A 359 9.09 -4.84 -22.87
N ALA A 360 9.83 -5.37 -21.91
CA ALA A 360 9.65 -5.14 -20.49
C ALA A 360 10.57 -3.99 -20.06
N LEU A 361 10.01 -2.82 -19.75
CA LEU A 361 10.75 -1.60 -19.41
C LEU A 361 10.56 -1.23 -17.94
N TYR A 362 11.64 -1.23 -17.16
CA TYR A 362 11.67 -0.69 -15.81
C TYR A 362 11.81 0.85 -15.86
N ALA A 363 10.77 1.54 -15.42
CA ALA A 363 10.61 2.98 -15.51
C ALA A 363 9.88 3.56 -14.28
N ALA A 364 9.79 4.89 -14.18
CA ALA A 364 9.11 5.54 -13.07
C ALA A 364 7.61 5.18 -13.01
N PRO A 365 7.01 5.03 -11.82
CA PRO A 365 7.61 5.16 -10.48
C PRO A 365 8.06 3.79 -9.92
N ALA A 366 9.13 3.22 -10.49
CA ALA A 366 9.71 1.91 -10.16
C ALA A 366 8.81 0.73 -10.56
N MET A 367 8.23 0.82 -11.75
CA MET A 367 7.38 -0.20 -12.37
C MET A 367 8.01 -0.79 -13.64
N VAL A 368 7.67 -2.03 -13.95
CA VAL A 368 7.96 -2.72 -15.20
C VAL A 368 6.73 -2.64 -16.08
N TYR A 369 6.87 -1.97 -17.20
CA TYR A 369 5.84 -1.78 -18.21
C TYR A 369 6.11 -2.68 -19.39
N TYR A 370 5.06 -3.30 -19.93
CA TYR A 370 5.18 -4.21 -21.07
C TYR A 370 4.58 -3.55 -22.31
N LYS A 371 5.36 -3.46 -23.39
CA LYS A 371 4.97 -2.84 -24.66
C LYS A 371 5.26 -3.77 -25.82
N ARG A 372 4.28 -3.97 -26.71
CA ARG A 372 4.50 -4.79 -27.90
C ARG A 372 5.56 -4.17 -28.80
N VAL A 373 6.48 -5.01 -29.30
CA VAL A 373 7.40 -4.64 -30.37
C VAL A 373 6.61 -4.62 -31.67
N LEU A 374 6.69 -3.49 -32.37
CA LEU A 374 5.96 -3.20 -33.60
C LEU A 374 6.85 -3.32 -34.84
N ASP A 375 8.13 -3.02 -34.69
CA ASP A 375 9.10 -3.02 -35.79
C ASP A 375 10.54 -3.12 -35.24
N TYR A 376 11.47 -3.62 -36.05
CA TYR A 376 12.89 -3.68 -35.74
C TYR A 376 13.71 -3.21 -36.95
N ASP A 377 14.65 -2.29 -36.68
CA ASP A 377 15.61 -1.75 -37.63
C ASP A 377 17.01 -2.33 -37.30
N PRO A 378 17.47 -3.35 -38.04
CA PRO A 378 18.78 -3.98 -37.86
C PRO A 378 19.95 -3.00 -37.98
N ASP A 379 19.88 -2.09 -38.95
CA ASP A 379 20.97 -1.15 -39.25
C ASP A 379 21.18 -0.14 -38.11
N ALA A 380 20.08 0.26 -37.45
CA ALA A 380 20.11 1.18 -36.33
C ALA A 380 20.24 0.49 -34.95
N GLY A 381 20.09 -0.84 -34.86
CA GLY A 381 19.99 -1.54 -33.59
C GLY A 381 18.82 -1.00 -32.75
N ARG A 382 17.65 -0.85 -33.37
CA ARG A 382 16.53 -0.11 -32.80
C ARG A 382 15.21 -0.85 -32.95
N ILE A 383 14.49 -1.00 -31.84
CA ILE A 383 13.10 -1.46 -31.85
C ILE A 383 12.14 -0.28 -31.77
N THR A 384 11.01 -0.39 -32.47
CA THR A 384 9.83 0.44 -32.28
C THR A 384 8.81 -0.34 -31.46
N VAL A 385 8.26 0.28 -30.43
CA VAL A 385 7.27 -0.34 -29.54
C VAL A 385 6.01 0.52 -29.42
N GLU A 386 4.97 -0.06 -28.84
CA GLU A 386 3.78 0.68 -28.41
C GLU A 386 4.16 1.88 -27.55
N THR A 387 3.41 2.98 -27.69
CA THR A 387 3.69 4.21 -26.96
C THR A 387 3.63 4.03 -25.45
N LEU A 388 4.64 4.60 -24.78
CA LEU A 388 4.64 4.75 -23.34
C LEU A 388 3.49 5.65 -22.88
N GLY A 389 2.78 5.19 -21.85
CA GLY A 389 1.74 5.96 -21.20
C GLY A 389 2.32 7.20 -20.52
N HIS A 390 1.44 8.16 -20.23
CA HIS A 390 1.83 9.40 -19.54
C HIS A 390 2.62 9.16 -18.24
N ASN A 391 2.24 8.15 -17.47
CA ASN A 391 2.88 7.82 -16.18
C ASN A 391 4.07 6.86 -16.31
N GLU A 392 4.43 6.43 -17.53
CA GLU A 392 5.48 5.45 -17.78
C GLU A 392 6.74 6.20 -18.22
N VAL A 393 7.38 6.87 -17.26
CA VAL A 393 8.49 7.79 -17.55
C VAL A 393 9.82 7.04 -17.46
N PRO A 394 10.55 6.82 -18.58
CA PRO A 394 11.85 6.16 -18.54
C PRO A 394 12.82 6.93 -17.64
N TYR A 395 13.62 6.20 -16.89
CA TYR A 395 14.65 6.81 -16.08
C TYR A 395 15.83 7.27 -16.94
N GLU A 396 16.34 8.47 -16.68
CA GLU A 396 17.59 8.93 -17.31
C GLU A 396 18.80 8.09 -16.85
N ARG A 397 18.76 7.58 -15.62
CA ARG A 397 19.74 6.65 -15.04
C ARG A 397 19.05 5.65 -14.12
N GLY A 398 19.52 4.41 -14.11
CA GLY A 398 18.99 3.33 -13.27
C GLY A 398 17.69 2.70 -13.81
N GLY A 399 17.34 2.99 -15.07
CA GLY A 399 16.34 2.22 -15.81
C GLY A 399 16.93 0.91 -16.32
N ALA A 400 16.06 -0.03 -16.68
CA ALA A 400 16.47 -1.30 -17.24
C ALA A 400 15.40 -1.89 -18.17
N TYR A 401 15.77 -2.81 -19.05
CA TYR A 401 14.83 -3.48 -19.95
C TYR A 401 15.18 -4.94 -20.27
N ALA A 402 14.18 -5.69 -20.71
CA ALA A 402 14.31 -7.04 -21.26
C ALA A 402 13.31 -7.25 -22.41
N ILE A 403 13.57 -8.24 -23.27
CA ILE A 403 12.65 -8.73 -24.28
C ILE A 403 11.96 -9.97 -23.77
N VAL A 404 10.63 -9.98 -23.75
CA VAL A 404 9.81 -11.12 -23.28
C VAL A 404 8.85 -11.60 -24.36
N ASN A 405 8.36 -12.82 -24.22
CA ASN A 405 7.37 -13.45 -25.11
C ASN A 405 7.83 -13.63 -26.57
N SER A 406 9.15 -13.76 -26.78
CA SER A 406 9.71 -14.09 -28.09
C SER A 406 9.77 -15.60 -28.29
N ILE A 407 9.17 -16.10 -29.38
CA ILE A 407 9.27 -17.52 -29.77
C ILE A 407 10.73 -17.84 -30.14
N ARG A 408 11.43 -16.89 -30.76
CA ARG A 408 12.84 -16.99 -31.15
C ARG A 408 13.79 -17.09 -29.95
N HIS A 409 13.38 -16.62 -28.77
CA HIS A 409 14.17 -16.64 -27.53
C HIS A 409 13.71 -17.72 -26.53
N ILE A 410 12.90 -18.72 -26.94
CA ILE A 410 12.72 -19.93 -26.13
C ILE A 410 14.04 -20.71 -26.18
N ASP A 411 14.90 -20.54 -25.18
CA ASP A 411 16.28 -21.05 -25.19
C ASP A 411 16.57 -22.00 -24.01
N ARG A 412 15.61 -22.18 -23.10
CA ARG A 412 15.73 -23.12 -21.97
C ARG A 412 14.50 -24.03 -21.80
N PRO A 413 14.68 -25.28 -21.32
CA PRO A 413 13.56 -26.10 -20.88
C PRO A 413 12.74 -25.38 -19.81
N GLY A 414 11.42 -25.44 -19.96
CA GLY A 414 10.43 -24.80 -19.12
C GLY A 414 9.91 -23.46 -19.66
N GLU A 415 10.50 -22.87 -20.71
CA GLU A 415 10.02 -21.59 -21.25
C GLU A 415 8.86 -21.76 -22.24
N TYR A 416 8.01 -20.72 -22.31
CA TYR A 416 6.96 -20.63 -23.32
C TYR A 416 6.80 -19.21 -23.89
N ALA A 417 6.24 -19.10 -25.09
CA ALA A 417 5.79 -17.85 -25.68
C ALA A 417 4.38 -18.01 -26.28
N LEU A 418 3.55 -16.99 -26.13
CA LEU A 418 2.20 -16.95 -26.71
C LEU A 418 2.22 -16.08 -27.97
N VAL A 419 1.60 -16.56 -29.05
CA VAL A 419 1.29 -15.70 -30.21
C VAL A 419 0.24 -14.68 -29.77
N LEU A 420 0.62 -13.40 -29.78
CA LEU A 420 -0.15 -12.27 -29.26
C LEU A 420 -1.41 -12.03 -30.08
N ASP A 421 -1.34 -12.24 -31.39
CA ASP A 421 -2.50 -12.18 -32.27
C ASP A 421 -3.28 -13.50 -32.21
N ALA A 422 -4.61 -13.39 -32.12
CA ALA A 422 -5.48 -14.55 -32.12
C ALA A 422 -5.69 -15.08 -33.55
N GLU A 423 -5.97 -16.37 -33.68
CA GLU A 423 -6.53 -16.94 -34.91
C GLU A 423 -7.97 -16.41 -35.13
N ASP A 424 -8.55 -16.68 -36.30
CA ASP A 424 -9.91 -16.21 -36.67
C ASP A 424 -11.01 -16.67 -35.70
N ASP A 425 -10.85 -17.84 -35.06
CA ASP A 425 -11.79 -18.36 -34.05
C ASP A 425 -11.54 -17.81 -32.63
N GLY A 426 -10.54 -16.94 -32.49
CA GLY A 426 -10.15 -16.27 -31.26
C GLY A 426 -9.20 -17.05 -30.36
N ARG A 427 -8.79 -18.28 -30.71
CA ARG A 427 -7.76 -19.03 -29.96
C ARG A 427 -6.37 -18.42 -30.18
N HIS A 428 -5.45 -18.70 -29.28
CA HIS A 428 -4.04 -18.34 -29.43
C HIS A 428 -3.19 -19.60 -29.51
N LYS A 429 -2.07 -19.51 -30.23
CA LYS A 429 -1.05 -20.57 -30.25
C LYS A 429 -0.02 -20.28 -29.16
N VAL A 430 0.31 -21.30 -28.37
CA VAL A 430 1.39 -21.24 -27.37
C VAL A 430 2.50 -22.18 -27.80
N PHE A 431 3.73 -21.68 -27.85
CA PHE A 431 4.95 -22.46 -28.05
C PHE A 431 5.58 -22.70 -26.69
N VAL A 432 6.02 -23.92 -26.41
CA VAL A 432 6.62 -24.31 -25.14
C VAL A 432 7.75 -25.29 -25.40
N ARG A 433 8.85 -25.12 -24.67
CA ARG A 433 9.90 -26.15 -24.52
C ARG A 433 9.67 -26.80 -23.16
N PRO A 434 9.09 -28.01 -23.07
CA PRO A 434 8.74 -28.61 -21.78
C PRO A 434 9.98 -28.87 -20.90
N LEU A 435 9.79 -28.90 -19.58
CA LEU A 435 10.81 -29.43 -18.67
C LEU A 435 11.03 -30.92 -18.96
N PRO A 436 12.25 -31.45 -18.77
CA PRO A 436 12.51 -32.88 -18.95
C PRO A 436 11.56 -33.75 -18.13
N THR A 437 11.01 -34.80 -18.76
CA THR A 437 10.18 -35.80 -18.10
C THR A 437 10.97 -37.09 -17.87
N SER A 438 10.51 -37.93 -16.94
CA SER A 438 11.07 -39.27 -16.77
C SER A 438 10.68 -40.16 -17.96
N ASP A 439 11.64 -40.94 -18.48
CA ASP A 439 11.49 -42.01 -19.49
C ASP A 439 10.41 -41.82 -20.57
N GLY A 440 10.36 -40.65 -21.20
CA GLY A 440 9.48 -40.39 -22.34
C GLY A 440 8.00 -40.21 -21.99
N ALA A 441 7.66 -39.97 -20.72
CA ALA A 441 6.31 -39.57 -20.34
C ALA A 441 5.93 -38.22 -20.98
N GLU A 442 4.67 -38.10 -21.41
CA GLU A 442 4.11 -36.82 -21.87
C GLU A 442 4.20 -35.77 -20.75
N PRO A 443 4.56 -34.51 -21.05
CA PRO A 443 4.66 -33.47 -20.05
C PRO A 443 3.27 -33.11 -19.49
N ASP A 444 3.14 -33.10 -18.16
CA ASP A 444 1.92 -32.68 -17.45
C ASP A 444 1.75 -31.15 -17.51
N LEU A 445 1.41 -30.64 -18.69
CA LEU A 445 1.20 -29.22 -18.94
C LEU A 445 -0.25 -28.82 -18.63
N SER A 446 -0.41 -27.66 -18.00
CA SER A 446 -1.71 -27.07 -17.69
C SER A 446 -1.65 -25.56 -17.76
N PHE A 447 -2.80 -24.93 -17.95
CA PHE A 447 -2.94 -23.47 -18.00
C PHE A 447 -4.13 -23.02 -17.14
N SER A 448 -4.05 -21.84 -16.54
CA SER A 448 -5.15 -21.31 -15.71
C SER A 448 -6.41 -21.05 -16.52
N ARG A 449 -7.56 -21.21 -15.88
CA ARG A 449 -8.91 -20.86 -16.39
C ARG A 449 -9.75 -20.12 -15.36
N HIS A 450 -9.38 -20.21 -14.09
CA HIS A 450 -10.07 -19.55 -12.99
C HIS A 450 -9.16 -18.52 -12.31
N ALA A 451 -9.73 -17.34 -12.02
CA ALA A 451 -9.01 -16.23 -11.43
C ALA A 451 -8.93 -16.25 -9.90
N ALA A 452 -9.88 -16.92 -9.25
CA ALA A 452 -9.96 -17.06 -7.82
C ALA A 452 -10.28 -18.52 -7.42
N GLY A 453 -9.76 -18.99 -6.29
CA GLY A 453 -10.20 -20.24 -5.67
C GLY A 453 -11.50 -20.00 -4.89
N PHE A 454 -11.44 -19.12 -3.90
CA PHE A 454 -12.61 -18.62 -3.17
C PHE A 454 -12.85 -17.14 -3.47
N SER A 455 -14.11 -16.78 -3.70
CA SER A 455 -14.58 -15.40 -3.85
C SER A 455 -15.63 -15.11 -2.77
N ILE A 456 -15.21 -14.47 -1.68
CA ILE A 456 -16.07 -14.13 -0.55
C ILE A 456 -16.62 -12.70 -0.75
N ARG A 457 -17.95 -12.54 -0.71
CA ARG A 457 -18.63 -11.28 -1.04
C ARG A 457 -19.67 -10.97 0.02
N GLY A 458 -19.36 -10.02 0.90
CA GLY A 458 -20.30 -9.52 1.91
C GLY A 458 -20.64 -10.51 3.03
N ALA A 459 -19.96 -11.66 3.12
CA ALA A 459 -20.27 -12.72 4.06
C ALA A 459 -19.53 -12.53 5.40
N SER A 460 -20.26 -12.67 6.51
CA SER A 460 -19.73 -12.60 7.88
C SER A 460 -19.70 -13.97 8.56
N PHE A 461 -18.85 -14.15 9.58
CA PHE A 461 -18.73 -15.41 10.33
C PHE A 461 -18.44 -16.60 9.41
N VAL A 462 -17.38 -16.49 8.61
CA VAL A 462 -16.95 -17.51 7.64
C VAL A 462 -15.60 -18.06 8.04
N THR A 463 -15.45 -19.38 8.00
CA THR A 463 -14.15 -20.07 8.15
C THR A 463 -13.80 -20.83 6.87
N ILE A 464 -12.62 -20.55 6.32
CA ILE A 464 -12.00 -21.36 5.26
C ILE A 464 -10.80 -22.06 5.85
N GLN A 465 -10.75 -23.39 5.81
CA GLN A 465 -9.64 -24.13 6.42
C GLN A 465 -9.20 -25.38 5.67
N GLY A 466 -7.91 -25.67 5.75
CA GLY A 466 -7.33 -26.92 5.27
C GLY A 466 -7.42 -27.12 3.77
N PHE A 467 -7.04 -26.15 2.96
CA PHE A 467 -7.03 -26.28 1.50
C PHE A 467 -5.63 -26.13 0.92
N VAL A 468 -5.35 -26.81 -0.19
CA VAL A 468 -4.34 -26.39 -1.15
C VAL A 468 -5.06 -25.67 -2.30
N ILE A 469 -4.79 -24.39 -2.49
CA ILE A 469 -5.34 -23.59 -3.59
C ILE A 469 -4.19 -23.33 -4.56
N ARG A 470 -4.33 -23.71 -5.83
CA ARG A 470 -3.24 -23.55 -6.78
C ARG A 470 -3.66 -23.22 -8.21
N ARG A 471 -2.73 -22.65 -8.95
CA ARG A 471 -2.83 -22.41 -10.41
C ARG A 471 -4.01 -21.52 -10.81
N GLN A 472 -4.36 -20.53 -9.98
CA GLN A 472 -5.27 -19.45 -10.40
C GLN A 472 -4.51 -18.41 -11.25
N GLY A 473 -5.23 -17.80 -12.20
CA GLY A 473 -4.69 -16.84 -13.18
C GLY A 473 -5.77 -16.31 -14.11
N TRP A 474 -5.54 -16.34 -15.42
CA TRP A 474 -6.50 -16.07 -16.50
C TRP A 474 -7.02 -14.62 -16.66
N SER A 475 -7.00 -13.77 -15.63
CA SER A 475 -7.45 -12.37 -15.74
C SER A 475 -6.52 -11.39 -15.00
N ARG A 476 -6.73 -10.08 -15.17
CA ARG A 476 -6.13 -9.02 -14.34
C ARG A 476 -7.24 -8.33 -13.51
N PRO A 477 -7.05 -8.10 -12.19
CA PRO A 477 -5.84 -8.35 -11.42
C PRO A 477 -5.67 -9.82 -10.99
N GLY A 478 -6.32 -10.78 -11.68
CA GLY A 478 -6.45 -12.20 -11.33
C GLY A 478 -5.17 -12.97 -10.96
N GLY A 479 -5.36 -14.24 -10.59
CA GLY A 479 -4.34 -15.02 -9.88
C GLY A 479 -4.44 -14.78 -8.37
N THR A 480 -5.61 -15.07 -7.79
CA THR A 480 -5.86 -14.92 -6.35
C THR A 480 -6.28 -16.26 -5.74
N GLY A 481 -5.74 -16.63 -4.58
CA GLY A 481 -6.17 -17.85 -3.90
C GLY A 481 -7.54 -17.67 -3.25
N ILE A 482 -7.60 -16.75 -2.29
CA ILE A 482 -8.83 -16.33 -1.60
C ILE A 482 -9.00 -14.83 -1.80
N ASP A 483 -10.09 -14.43 -2.45
CA ASP A 483 -10.46 -13.04 -2.67
C ASP A 483 -11.68 -12.68 -1.82
N ALA A 484 -11.49 -11.94 -0.73
CA ALA A 484 -12.52 -11.58 0.22
C ALA A 484 -12.80 -10.07 0.22
N ASP A 485 -13.99 -9.68 -0.24
CA ASP A 485 -14.46 -8.32 -0.14
C ASP A 485 -15.69 -8.27 0.77
N GLY A 486 -15.48 -7.74 1.97
CA GLY A 486 -16.46 -7.78 3.05
C GLY A 486 -17.56 -6.75 2.88
N ASN A 487 -17.29 -5.63 2.19
CA ASN A 487 -18.24 -4.52 2.10
C ASN A 487 -18.86 -4.15 3.48
N GLY A 488 -18.07 -4.20 4.56
CA GLY A 488 -18.53 -3.99 5.94
C GLY A 488 -18.85 -5.27 6.73
N ALA A 489 -18.60 -6.46 6.17
CA ALA A 489 -18.73 -7.74 6.87
C ALA A 489 -17.71 -7.92 8.01
N THR A 490 -17.98 -8.88 8.88
CA THR A 490 -17.15 -9.17 10.06
C THR A 490 -16.81 -10.65 10.18
N ASP A 491 -15.78 -10.99 10.94
CA ASP A 491 -15.50 -12.35 11.40
C ASP A 491 -15.15 -13.32 10.26
N LEU A 492 -14.02 -13.04 9.60
CA LEU A 492 -13.42 -13.92 8.61
C LEU A 492 -12.22 -14.67 9.22
N LYS A 493 -12.25 -16.00 9.15
CA LYS A 493 -11.14 -16.87 9.57
C LYS A 493 -10.59 -17.66 8.38
N ILE A 494 -9.28 -17.61 8.19
CA ILE A 494 -8.53 -18.42 7.21
C ILE A 494 -7.42 -19.16 7.96
N ASP A 495 -7.46 -20.49 7.95
CA ASP A 495 -6.60 -21.32 8.81
C ASP A 495 -6.04 -22.53 8.05
N ARG A 496 -4.72 -22.75 8.13
CA ARG A 496 -4.06 -23.91 7.50
C ARG A 496 -4.35 -24.03 5.99
N VAL A 497 -4.33 -22.91 5.27
CA VAL A 497 -4.45 -22.88 3.81
C VAL A 497 -3.09 -22.71 3.18
N THR A 498 -2.78 -23.55 2.18
CA THR A 498 -1.63 -23.38 1.30
C THR A 498 -2.09 -22.79 -0.02
N VAL A 499 -1.48 -21.69 -0.46
CA VAL A 499 -1.74 -21.07 -1.77
C VAL A 499 -0.45 -21.04 -2.58
N ARG A 500 -0.49 -21.57 -3.82
CA ARG A 500 0.73 -21.67 -4.63
C ARG A 500 0.52 -21.65 -6.14
N ASN A 501 1.59 -21.37 -6.87
CA ASN A 501 1.62 -21.42 -8.33
C ASN A 501 0.59 -20.48 -8.98
N LEU A 502 0.32 -19.34 -8.33
CA LEU A 502 -0.52 -18.31 -8.91
C LEU A 502 0.27 -17.50 -9.93
N ARG A 503 -0.43 -16.87 -10.87
CA ARG A 503 0.16 -15.89 -11.78
C ARG A 503 -0.79 -14.73 -12.03
N GLY A 504 -0.30 -13.53 -11.73
CA GLY A 504 -0.96 -12.26 -12.03
C GLY A 504 -0.73 -11.25 -10.91
N THR A 505 -1.44 -10.12 -10.95
CA THR A 505 -1.23 -9.02 -10.02
C THR A 505 -2.06 -9.14 -8.73
N GLY A 506 -2.54 -10.34 -8.43
CA GLY A 506 -3.45 -10.66 -7.34
C GLY A 506 -2.70 -10.86 -6.02
N ALA A 507 -3.28 -11.68 -5.14
CA ALA A 507 -2.64 -12.10 -3.91
C ALA A 507 -2.96 -13.55 -3.59
N GLY A 508 -2.09 -14.25 -2.85
CA GLY A 508 -2.46 -15.54 -2.28
C GLY A 508 -3.75 -15.43 -1.45
N ILE A 509 -3.81 -14.42 -0.57
CA ILE A 509 -5.02 -14.03 0.17
C ILE A 509 -5.21 -12.51 0.03
N HIS A 510 -6.35 -12.09 -0.51
CA HIS A 510 -6.78 -10.71 -0.57
C HIS A 510 -7.99 -10.50 0.35
N ILE A 511 -7.93 -9.48 1.22
CA ILE A 511 -9.00 -9.10 2.15
C ILE A 511 -9.23 -7.59 2.04
N ASN A 512 -10.48 -7.19 1.84
CA ASN A 512 -10.86 -5.78 1.75
C ASN A 512 -12.15 -5.52 2.55
N ARG A 513 -12.21 -4.37 3.24
CA ARG A 513 -13.42 -3.88 3.93
C ARG A 513 -14.05 -4.87 4.92
N TYR A 514 -13.22 -5.44 5.80
CA TYR A 514 -13.64 -6.35 6.86
C TYR A 514 -13.35 -5.80 8.26
N THR A 515 -14.12 -6.28 9.24
CA THR A 515 -13.78 -6.19 10.67
C THR A 515 -13.53 -7.58 11.24
N ASN A 516 -12.62 -7.73 12.21
CA ASN A 516 -12.33 -9.00 12.90
C ASN A 516 -11.88 -10.11 11.93
N VAL A 517 -10.62 -10.05 11.51
CA VAL A 517 -10.04 -11.02 10.57
C VAL A 517 -8.91 -11.78 11.24
N LEU A 518 -8.92 -13.11 11.11
CA LEU A 518 -7.83 -13.98 11.54
C LEU A 518 -7.32 -14.80 10.36
N VAL A 519 -6.05 -14.58 9.99
CA VAL A 519 -5.32 -15.44 9.07
C VAL A 519 -4.19 -16.11 9.84
N ARG A 520 -4.18 -17.45 9.89
CA ARG A 520 -3.14 -18.16 10.65
C ARG A 520 -2.71 -19.47 10.02
N HIS A 521 -1.48 -19.89 10.32
CA HIS A 521 -0.89 -21.15 9.86
C HIS A 521 -0.96 -21.35 8.33
N CYS A 522 -1.03 -20.28 7.56
CA CYS A 522 -1.13 -20.34 6.11
C CYS A 522 0.26 -20.35 5.48
N ARG A 523 0.38 -21.01 4.32
CA ARG A 523 1.59 -21.00 3.48
C ARG A 523 1.27 -20.37 2.14
N ILE A 524 1.95 -19.30 1.78
CA ILE A 524 1.75 -18.64 0.48
C ILE A 524 3.08 -18.68 -0.28
N GLU A 525 3.17 -19.52 -1.31
CA GLU A 525 4.46 -19.90 -1.89
C GLU A 525 4.48 -20.02 -3.41
N GLU A 526 5.64 -19.77 -4.03
CA GLU A 526 5.90 -20.02 -5.46
C GLU A 526 4.90 -19.32 -6.40
N ASN A 527 4.66 -18.02 -6.19
CA ASN A 527 3.67 -17.25 -6.96
C ASN A 527 4.33 -16.20 -7.86
N ALA A 528 4.00 -16.24 -9.15
CA ALA A 528 4.67 -15.49 -10.24
C ALA A 528 3.93 -14.20 -10.66
N TRP A 529 4.59 -13.35 -11.43
CA TRP A 529 3.97 -12.26 -12.22
C TRP A 529 3.28 -11.14 -11.41
N HIS A 530 3.95 -10.68 -10.38
CA HIS A 530 3.56 -9.64 -9.42
C HIS A 530 2.53 -10.08 -8.38
N THR A 531 2.56 -11.36 -8.00
CA THR A 531 1.60 -11.89 -7.02
C THR A 531 2.05 -11.56 -5.60
N LYS A 532 1.17 -10.91 -4.83
CA LYS A 532 1.38 -10.64 -3.39
C LYS A 532 1.12 -11.88 -2.56
N GLY A 533 1.70 -11.96 -1.37
CA GLY A 533 1.39 -13.04 -0.45
C GLY A 533 0.02 -12.85 0.21
N ILE A 534 -0.06 -11.94 1.19
CA ILE A 534 -1.30 -11.55 1.87
C ILE A 534 -1.49 -10.03 1.71
N LEU A 535 -2.62 -9.62 1.14
CA LEU A 535 -2.98 -8.22 0.96
C LEU A 535 -4.26 -7.88 1.73
N VAL A 536 -4.16 -6.93 2.65
CA VAL A 536 -5.30 -6.44 3.44
C VAL A 536 -5.51 -4.95 3.22
N ARG A 537 -6.76 -4.57 2.94
CA ARG A 537 -7.15 -3.19 2.67
C ARG A 537 -8.37 -2.76 3.48
N ASN A 538 -8.41 -1.51 3.90
CA ASN A 538 -9.60 -0.85 4.48
C ASN A 538 -10.29 -1.67 5.59
N SER A 539 -9.51 -2.31 6.46
CA SER A 539 -10.02 -3.29 7.42
C SER A 539 -9.60 -2.97 8.84
N THR A 540 -10.35 -3.46 9.82
CA THR A 540 -10.12 -3.19 11.24
C THR A 540 -10.05 -4.49 12.03
N ASN A 541 -9.21 -4.56 13.06
CA ASN A 541 -9.01 -5.77 13.89
C ASN A 541 -8.52 -6.96 13.04
N VAL A 542 -7.33 -6.83 12.47
CA VAL A 542 -6.76 -7.83 11.56
C VAL A 542 -5.54 -8.48 12.21
N VAL A 543 -5.57 -9.80 12.36
CA VAL A 543 -4.46 -10.58 12.93
C VAL A 543 -3.94 -11.58 11.90
N VAL A 544 -2.64 -11.51 11.61
CA VAL A 544 -1.91 -12.51 10.83
C VAL A 544 -0.89 -13.19 11.74
N LEU A 545 -1.03 -14.50 11.93
CA LEU A 545 -0.29 -15.25 12.94
C LEU A 545 0.37 -16.50 12.35
N GLN A 546 1.68 -16.64 12.54
CA GLN A 546 2.41 -17.88 12.23
C GLN A 546 2.21 -18.36 10.78
N CYS A 547 2.19 -17.41 9.84
CA CYS A 547 2.13 -17.70 8.42
C CYS A 547 3.54 -17.76 7.83
N ALA A 548 3.71 -18.58 6.78
CA ALA A 548 4.93 -18.62 5.99
C ALA A 548 4.66 -18.08 4.58
N LEU A 549 5.46 -17.12 4.14
CA LEU A 549 5.31 -16.48 2.83
C LEU A 549 6.66 -16.54 2.11
N HIS A 550 6.73 -17.34 1.07
CA HIS A 550 7.99 -17.73 0.45
C HIS A 550 7.95 -17.56 -1.06
N ARG A 551 8.96 -16.93 -1.67
CA ARG A 551 9.06 -16.86 -3.13
C ARG A 551 7.80 -16.34 -3.81
N ASN A 552 7.26 -15.24 -3.28
CA ASN A 552 6.24 -14.45 -3.97
C ASN A 552 6.94 -13.33 -4.76
N THR A 553 6.40 -13.02 -5.94
CA THR A 553 7.01 -12.06 -6.89
C THR A 553 6.73 -10.58 -6.57
N SER A 554 5.96 -10.32 -5.53
CA SER A 554 5.61 -9.00 -5.00
C SER A 554 5.70 -8.99 -3.47
N THR A 555 5.18 -7.96 -2.81
CA THR A 555 5.22 -7.87 -1.34
C THR A 555 4.66 -9.13 -0.70
N ALA A 556 5.36 -9.66 0.31
CA ALA A 556 4.88 -10.82 1.04
C ALA A 556 3.60 -10.49 1.82
N LEU A 557 3.59 -9.44 2.64
CA LEU A 557 2.40 -9.00 3.37
C LEU A 557 2.20 -7.47 3.28
N ASP A 558 1.04 -7.07 2.77
CA ASP A 558 0.63 -5.67 2.58
C ASP A 558 -0.58 -5.33 3.46
N TYR A 559 -0.45 -4.33 4.32
CA TYR A 559 -1.55 -3.63 4.97
C TYR A 559 -1.67 -2.22 4.38
N TYR A 560 -2.86 -1.91 3.87
CA TYR A 560 -3.26 -0.56 3.49
C TYR A 560 -4.48 -0.16 4.28
N THR A 561 -4.48 1.05 4.86
CA THR A 561 -5.61 1.60 5.63
C THR A 561 -6.14 0.67 6.74
N VAL A 562 -5.27 -0.17 7.32
CA VAL A 562 -5.64 -1.07 8.42
C VAL A 562 -5.56 -0.33 9.76
N THR A 563 -6.59 -0.46 10.59
CA THR A 563 -6.61 0.06 11.96
C THR A 563 -6.72 -1.09 12.95
N ASN A 564 -5.92 -1.07 14.02
CA ASN A 564 -5.84 -2.13 15.04
C ASN A 564 -5.51 -3.50 14.42
N GLY A 565 -4.23 -3.84 14.34
CA GLY A 565 -3.80 -5.10 13.74
C GLY A 565 -2.50 -5.65 14.29
N ALA A 566 -2.28 -6.94 14.04
CA ALA A 566 -1.07 -7.63 14.47
C ALA A 566 -0.52 -8.55 13.37
N VAL A 567 0.79 -8.52 13.18
CA VAL A 567 1.53 -9.53 12.42
C VAL A 567 2.54 -10.17 13.36
N ARG A 568 2.37 -11.45 13.68
CA ARG A 568 3.16 -12.12 14.71
C ARG A 568 3.68 -13.50 14.30
N GLY A 569 4.96 -13.75 14.58
CA GLY A 569 5.58 -15.07 14.42
C GLY A 569 5.62 -15.58 12.97
N CYS A 570 5.53 -14.69 11.98
CA CYS A 570 5.54 -15.07 10.57
C CYS A 570 6.97 -15.24 10.04
N LEU A 571 7.13 -16.15 9.08
CA LEU A 571 8.38 -16.39 8.35
C LEU A 571 8.21 -15.96 6.89
N LEU A 572 8.92 -14.90 6.49
CA LEU A 572 8.88 -14.32 5.16
C LEU A 572 10.25 -14.43 4.52
N THR A 573 10.37 -15.18 3.42
CA THR A 573 11.69 -15.48 2.84
C THR A 573 11.66 -15.42 1.31
N ASP A 574 12.69 -14.83 0.72
CA ASP A 574 12.91 -14.87 -0.74
C ASP A 574 11.75 -14.30 -1.57
N ASN A 575 11.00 -13.34 -1.02
CA ASN A 575 10.00 -12.59 -1.77
C ASN A 575 10.73 -11.49 -2.56
N ARG A 576 10.77 -11.60 -3.88
CA ARG A 576 11.62 -10.80 -4.78
C ARG A 576 10.84 -10.40 -6.02
N GLY A 577 11.38 -9.48 -6.80
CA GLY A 577 10.71 -8.90 -7.96
C GLY A 577 10.46 -7.42 -7.75
N MET A 578 9.64 -6.85 -8.61
CA MET A 578 9.27 -5.45 -8.56
C MET A 578 8.43 -5.14 -7.31
N HIS A 579 8.85 -4.14 -6.52
CA HIS A 579 8.18 -3.76 -5.25
C HIS A 579 8.01 -4.92 -4.25
N ALA A 580 8.88 -5.93 -4.29
CA ALA A 580 8.76 -7.12 -3.44
C ALA A 580 9.34 -6.90 -2.03
N ASN A 581 8.62 -6.14 -1.21
CA ASN A 581 8.97 -5.95 0.20
C ASN A 581 8.57 -7.17 1.05
N GLY A 582 9.08 -7.25 2.27
CA GLY A 582 8.60 -8.23 3.25
C GLY A 582 7.25 -7.83 3.82
N LEU A 583 7.27 -6.88 4.77
CA LEU A 583 6.09 -6.32 5.42
C LEU A 583 5.89 -4.87 4.97
N THR A 584 4.67 -4.51 4.56
CA THR A 584 4.33 -3.14 4.14
C THR A 584 3.11 -2.64 4.91
N PHE A 585 3.20 -1.43 5.48
CA PHE A 585 2.11 -0.77 6.21
C PHE A 585 1.94 0.66 5.71
N TYR A 586 1.10 0.84 4.69
CA TYR A 586 1.00 2.08 3.94
C TYR A 586 -0.37 2.75 4.08
N VAL A 587 -0.43 4.02 3.70
CA VAL A 587 -1.66 4.81 3.52
C VAL A 587 -2.54 4.75 4.77
N GLY A 588 -2.09 5.36 5.86
CA GLY A 588 -2.92 5.57 7.06
C GLY A 588 -3.14 4.33 7.92
N CYS A 589 -2.24 3.34 7.87
CA CYS A 589 -2.22 2.26 8.85
C CYS A 589 -1.95 2.83 10.26
N ARG A 590 -2.67 2.34 11.27
CA ARG A 590 -2.50 2.76 12.66
C ARG A 590 -2.83 1.67 13.67
N ASP A 591 -2.24 1.78 14.85
CA ASP A 591 -2.46 0.86 15.97
C ASP A 591 -2.01 -0.56 15.60
N ILE A 592 -0.74 -0.70 15.21
CA ILE A 592 -0.21 -1.95 14.63
C ILE A 592 0.90 -2.54 15.49
N LEU A 593 0.79 -3.83 15.78
CA LEU A 593 1.86 -4.66 16.37
C LEU A 593 2.55 -5.51 15.29
N VAL A 594 3.87 -5.44 15.24
CA VAL A 594 4.72 -6.33 14.44
C VAL A 594 5.72 -7.00 15.38
N ASP A 595 5.48 -8.27 15.69
CA ASP A 595 6.15 -8.96 16.80
C ASP A 595 6.73 -10.32 16.39
N GLY A 596 8.02 -10.56 16.65
CA GLY A 596 8.60 -11.89 16.52
C GLY A 596 8.64 -12.46 15.10
N ASN A 597 8.62 -11.61 14.06
CA ASN A 597 8.68 -12.05 12.67
C ASN A 597 10.11 -12.21 12.18
N THR A 598 10.33 -13.13 11.25
CA THR A 598 11.61 -13.30 10.54
C THR A 598 11.39 -13.00 9.06
N VAL A 599 12.06 -11.96 8.55
CA VAL A 599 11.89 -11.45 7.19
C VAL A 599 13.25 -11.32 6.52
N LEU A 600 13.51 -12.14 5.50
CA LEU A 600 14.85 -12.32 4.93
C LEU A 600 14.86 -12.35 3.40
N ARG A 601 15.98 -11.94 2.80
CA ARG A 601 16.33 -12.16 1.38
C ARG A 601 15.31 -11.61 0.38
N GLY A 602 14.66 -10.49 0.73
CA GLY A 602 13.76 -9.72 -0.13
C GLY A 602 14.34 -8.36 -0.51
N ASN A 603 13.49 -7.41 -0.92
CA ASN A 603 13.89 -6.02 -1.15
C ASN A 603 14.09 -5.27 0.18
N ALA A 604 13.05 -4.58 0.66
CA ALA A 604 13.03 -4.03 2.01
C ALA A 604 12.25 -4.97 2.94
N ALA A 605 12.75 -5.22 4.15
CA ALA A 605 12.11 -6.20 5.06
C ALA A 605 10.82 -5.64 5.68
N PHE A 606 10.82 -4.37 6.06
CA PHE A 606 9.67 -3.64 6.57
C PHE A 606 9.61 -2.28 5.91
N THR A 607 8.42 -1.87 5.47
CA THR A 607 8.19 -0.54 4.91
C THR A 607 6.94 0.10 5.50
N CYS A 608 7.01 1.40 5.74
CA CYS A 608 5.86 2.18 6.21
C CYS A 608 5.79 3.55 5.54
N GLN A 609 4.55 3.99 5.27
CA GLN A 609 4.23 5.33 4.80
C GLN A 609 2.99 5.81 5.57
N ASP A 610 3.09 6.99 6.20
CA ASP A 610 1.99 7.63 6.95
C ASP A 610 1.46 6.82 8.16
N GLY A 611 2.32 6.01 8.78
CA GLY A 611 1.96 5.18 9.94
C GLY A 611 1.85 5.94 11.26
N ARG A 612 0.98 5.46 12.16
CA ARG A 612 0.82 6.00 13.52
C ARG A 612 0.63 4.90 14.56
N ASN A 613 1.14 5.09 15.77
CA ASN A 613 0.89 4.20 16.90
C ASN A 613 1.31 2.76 16.58
N MET A 614 2.59 2.54 16.28
CA MET A 614 3.08 1.22 15.86
C MET A 614 4.18 0.73 16.81
N ILE A 615 4.17 -0.57 17.13
CA ILE A 615 5.26 -1.25 17.82
C ILE A 615 5.82 -2.30 16.87
N ILE A 616 7.10 -2.16 16.55
CA ILE A 616 7.88 -3.10 15.77
C ILE A 616 8.91 -3.68 16.73
N ARG A 617 8.69 -4.92 17.19
CA ARG A 617 9.57 -5.53 18.18
C ARG A 617 9.93 -6.99 17.94
N ASN A 618 11.08 -7.40 18.48
CA ASN A 618 11.53 -8.79 18.47
C ASN A 618 11.66 -9.41 17.07
N ASN A 619 11.77 -8.61 16.02
CA ASN A 619 11.85 -9.12 14.65
C ASN A 619 13.31 -9.32 14.23
N VAL A 620 13.52 -10.27 13.33
CA VAL A 620 14.73 -10.35 12.50
C VAL A 620 14.37 -9.85 11.11
N LEU A 621 14.95 -8.72 10.72
CA LEU A 621 14.63 -8.01 9.49
C LEU A 621 15.90 -7.82 8.66
N SER A 622 15.92 -8.36 7.45
CA SER A 622 17.04 -8.26 6.50
C SER A 622 16.56 -7.69 5.17
N GLY A 623 17.18 -6.60 4.73
CA GLY A 623 16.87 -5.98 3.44
C GLY A 623 17.71 -4.72 3.17
N SER A 624 17.43 -4.08 2.03
CA SER A 624 18.04 -2.80 1.64
C SER A 624 16.94 -1.76 1.39
N PRO A 625 16.47 -1.04 2.44
CA PRO A 625 16.83 -1.18 3.87
C PRO A 625 16.07 -2.31 4.59
N ALA A 626 16.50 -2.70 5.80
CA ALA A 626 15.71 -3.59 6.66
C ALA A 626 14.39 -2.92 7.10
N ILE A 627 14.47 -1.66 7.54
CA ILE A 627 13.30 -0.81 7.83
C ILE A 627 13.37 0.44 6.96
N GLY A 628 12.38 0.62 6.09
CA GLY A 628 12.18 1.83 5.29
C GLY A 628 10.97 2.64 5.76
N LEU A 629 11.20 3.77 6.42
CA LEU A 629 10.16 4.73 6.77
C LEU A 629 10.12 5.82 5.70
N TRP A 630 9.25 5.66 4.71
CA TRP A 630 9.25 6.50 3.50
C TRP A 630 8.62 7.87 3.71
N GLY A 631 8.98 8.83 2.85
CA GLY A 631 8.45 10.20 2.89
C GLY A 631 6.94 10.26 2.63
N GLY A 632 6.24 11.14 3.35
CA GLY A 632 4.79 11.29 3.31
C GLY A 632 4.29 12.26 4.39
N ARG A 633 3.12 11.98 4.96
CA ARG A 633 2.66 12.64 6.20
C ARG A 633 3.58 12.25 7.37
N PRO A 634 3.82 13.16 8.33
CA PRO A 634 4.62 12.86 9.52
C PRO A 634 4.14 11.60 10.24
N PHE A 635 5.10 10.75 10.61
CA PHE A 635 4.85 9.62 11.50
C PHE A 635 4.58 10.14 12.92
N ASP A 636 3.75 9.41 13.67
CA ASP A 636 3.44 9.74 15.07
C ASP A 636 3.45 8.48 15.94
N ASN A 637 4.24 8.52 17.01
CA ASN A 637 4.40 7.43 17.98
C ASN A 637 4.74 6.06 17.37
N ILE A 638 5.97 5.90 16.91
CA ILE A 638 6.49 4.64 16.36
C ILE A 638 7.58 4.14 17.31
N VAL A 639 7.43 2.90 17.79
CA VAL A 639 8.43 2.24 18.64
C VAL A 639 9.07 1.11 17.85
N ILE A 640 10.38 1.16 17.70
CA ILE A 640 11.21 0.10 17.11
C ILE A 640 12.11 -0.41 18.23
N ALA A 641 11.78 -1.58 18.78
CA ALA A 641 12.46 -2.10 19.96
C ALA A 641 12.88 -3.57 19.86
N ASN A 642 14.05 -3.94 20.39
CA ASN A 642 14.44 -5.36 20.47
C ASN A 642 14.49 -6.07 19.10
N ASN A 643 14.90 -5.41 18.02
CA ASN A 643 15.00 -6.04 16.70
C ASN A 643 16.45 -6.32 16.31
N LEU A 644 16.65 -7.27 15.39
CA LEU A 644 17.88 -7.44 14.62
C LEU A 644 17.65 -6.90 13.21
N LEU A 645 18.34 -5.82 12.86
CA LEU A 645 18.22 -5.13 11.57
C LEU A 645 19.50 -5.32 10.74
N LEU A 646 19.42 -6.16 9.72
CA LEU A 646 20.52 -6.55 8.83
C LEU A 646 20.41 -5.81 7.49
N PHE A 647 21.52 -5.31 6.98
CA PHE A 647 21.56 -4.58 5.72
C PHE A 647 22.10 -5.47 4.59
N ASP A 648 21.26 -5.68 3.57
CA ASP A 648 21.58 -6.52 2.40
C ASP A 648 22.11 -5.71 1.19
N GLY A 649 22.17 -4.37 1.30
CA GLY A 649 22.64 -3.49 0.23
C GLY A 649 24.16 -3.39 0.12
N ALA A 650 24.66 -2.70 -0.92
CA ALA A 650 26.09 -2.51 -1.06
C ALA A 650 26.61 -1.52 0.00
N ARG A 651 27.71 -1.87 0.66
CA ARG A 651 28.35 -1.00 1.68
C ARG A 651 28.88 0.27 1.00
N GLY A 652 28.60 1.44 1.58
CA GLY A 652 29.00 2.75 1.02
C GLY A 652 27.91 3.48 0.22
N GLU A 653 26.73 2.87 0.05
CA GLU A 653 25.53 3.53 -0.47
C GLU A 653 24.95 4.61 0.47
N THR A 654 23.95 5.34 0.00
CA THR A 654 23.17 6.33 0.79
C THR A 654 22.25 5.71 1.85
N PHE A 655 22.18 4.38 1.94
CA PHE A 655 21.29 3.65 2.86
C PHE A 655 22.06 2.91 3.98
N GLY A 656 21.39 2.71 5.11
CA GLY A 656 21.76 1.76 6.17
C GLY A 656 20.57 0.84 6.46
N ALA A 657 20.71 -0.09 7.43
CA ALA A 657 19.64 -1.03 7.78
C ALA A 657 18.32 -0.34 8.15
N LEU A 658 18.36 0.86 8.76
CA LEU A 658 17.17 1.67 9.01
C LEU A 658 17.28 3.01 8.27
N TYR A 659 16.31 3.27 7.40
CA TYR A 659 16.14 4.53 6.68
C TYR A 659 14.90 5.28 7.15
N GLY A 660 15.04 6.59 7.37
CA GLY A 660 13.91 7.46 7.66
C GLY A 660 13.85 8.71 6.77
N GLY A 661 12.80 8.80 5.95
CA GLY A 661 12.62 9.86 4.96
C GLY A 661 11.86 11.10 5.43
N ASN A 662 11.21 11.08 6.60
CA ASN A 662 10.31 12.16 7.03
C ASN A 662 10.84 12.99 8.22
N PRO A 663 11.30 14.24 7.98
CA PRO A 663 11.87 15.09 9.04
C PRO A 663 10.85 15.67 10.03
N GLY A 664 9.54 15.56 9.75
CA GLY A 664 8.46 16.13 10.56
C GLY A 664 7.91 15.22 11.66
N SER A 665 8.40 13.98 11.75
CA SER A 665 7.86 12.92 12.60
C SER A 665 8.06 13.20 14.10
N THR A 666 7.12 12.72 14.93
CA THR A 666 7.14 12.86 16.39
C THR A 666 6.98 11.51 17.09
N GLY A 667 7.53 11.37 18.30
CA GLY A 667 7.37 10.14 19.09
C GLY A 667 8.02 8.90 18.47
N LEU A 668 9.16 9.05 17.78
CA LEU A 668 9.90 7.89 17.30
C LEU A 668 10.88 7.43 18.38
N THR A 669 10.77 6.17 18.80
CA THR A 669 11.71 5.52 19.73
C THR A 669 12.43 4.39 19.03
N LEU A 670 13.77 4.40 19.08
CA LEU A 670 14.65 3.30 18.69
C LEU A 670 15.41 2.84 19.94
N ALA A 671 15.05 1.69 20.48
CA ALA A 671 15.66 1.19 21.70
C ALA A 671 15.96 -0.31 21.67
N ASN A 672 17.04 -0.76 22.33
CA ASN A 672 17.36 -2.18 22.45
C ASN A 672 17.52 -2.92 21.10
N ASN A 673 17.87 -2.27 19.99
CA ASN A 673 18.05 -2.95 18.70
C ASN A 673 19.52 -3.28 18.42
N ILE A 674 19.76 -4.32 17.61
CA ILE A 674 21.04 -4.54 16.94
C ILE A 674 20.90 -4.08 15.48
N VAL A 675 21.72 -3.12 15.03
CA VAL A 675 21.50 -2.40 13.76
C VAL A 675 22.77 -2.29 12.91
N GLU A 676 22.68 -2.68 11.64
CA GLU A 676 23.72 -2.45 10.62
C GLU A 676 23.54 -1.08 9.92
N GLY A 677 23.66 0.00 10.68
CA GLY A 677 23.71 1.36 10.15
C GLY A 677 22.38 2.12 10.06
N LEU A 678 22.47 3.45 10.17
CA LEU A 678 21.35 4.39 10.10
C LEU A 678 21.51 5.38 8.94
N SER A 679 20.43 5.62 8.20
CA SER A 679 20.36 6.62 7.14
C SER A 679 19.09 7.48 7.19
N GLY A 680 19.10 8.61 6.47
CA GLY A 680 17.96 9.51 6.35
C GLY A 680 17.85 10.59 7.44
N ASN A 681 16.76 11.36 7.41
CA ASN A 681 16.59 12.61 8.15
C ASN A 681 16.00 12.45 9.56
N ILE A 682 15.75 11.22 10.01
CA ILE A 682 14.85 10.93 11.13
C ILE A 682 15.47 11.18 12.52
N LEU A 683 16.77 11.45 12.60
CA LEU A 683 17.50 11.50 13.88
C LEU A 683 17.36 12.81 14.67
N ARG A 684 16.70 13.84 14.14
CA ARG A 684 16.67 15.16 14.81
C ARG A 684 15.70 15.23 16.00
N LYS A 685 14.73 14.31 16.09
CA LYS A 685 13.66 14.30 17.12
C LYS A 685 13.34 12.89 17.65
N ALA A 686 14.11 11.89 17.26
CA ALA A 686 13.92 10.53 17.71
C ALA A 686 14.59 10.31 19.06
N ASP A 687 13.97 9.51 19.92
CA ASP A 687 14.58 8.97 21.12
C ASP A 687 15.37 7.71 20.75
N ILE A 688 16.69 7.76 20.84
CA ILE A 688 17.60 6.69 20.36
C ILE A 688 18.56 6.32 21.48
N HIS A 689 18.35 5.17 22.11
CA HIS A 689 19.13 4.76 23.27
C HIS A 689 19.27 3.23 23.37
N HIS A 690 20.32 2.74 24.02
CA HIS A 690 20.50 1.32 24.33
C HIS A 690 20.46 0.38 23.10
N ASN A 691 20.87 0.87 21.93
CA ASN A 691 21.06 0.04 20.73
C ASN A 691 22.53 -0.39 20.59
N ILE A 692 22.77 -1.49 19.90
CA ILE A 692 24.11 -1.87 19.41
C ILE A 692 24.17 -1.62 17.91
N PHE A 693 25.04 -0.71 17.49
CA PHE A 693 25.35 -0.47 16.09
C PHE A 693 26.58 -1.27 15.69
N THR A 694 26.43 -2.12 14.68
CA THR A 694 27.57 -2.84 14.06
C THR A 694 28.16 -2.08 12.88
N GLU A 695 27.38 -1.13 12.34
CA GLU A 695 27.83 -0.13 11.37
C GLU A 695 27.20 1.22 11.71
N TYR A 696 27.86 2.33 11.34
CA TYR A 696 27.31 3.68 11.53
C TYR A 696 26.23 4.03 10.48
N GLY A 697 26.46 3.68 9.22
CA GLY A 697 25.70 4.24 8.09
C GLY A 697 26.04 5.73 7.83
N PRO A 698 25.31 6.41 6.93
CA PRO A 698 25.63 7.78 6.51
C PRO A 698 25.42 8.89 7.56
N VAL A 699 24.63 8.63 8.62
CA VAL A 699 24.15 9.70 9.51
C VAL A 699 24.66 9.58 10.95
N LEU A 700 24.80 8.36 11.49
CA LEU A 700 25.30 8.16 12.85
C LEU A 700 26.81 8.49 12.94
N ARG A 701 27.23 9.12 14.03
CA ARG A 701 28.64 9.49 14.30
C ARG A 701 28.97 9.23 15.77
N PRO A 702 30.24 9.03 16.16
CA PRO A 702 30.62 8.74 17.55
C PRO A 702 30.06 9.74 18.57
N ALA A 703 30.02 11.03 18.24
CA ALA A 703 29.50 12.09 19.11
C ALA A 703 27.98 12.00 19.36
N LEU A 704 27.25 11.17 18.62
CA LEU A 704 25.80 10.99 18.71
C LEU A 704 25.40 9.62 19.29
N LEU A 705 26.36 8.86 19.84
CA LEU A 705 26.08 7.52 20.37
C LEU A 705 25.32 7.56 21.70
N GLY A 706 25.58 8.49 22.62
CA GLY A 706 24.90 8.51 23.93
C GLY A 706 24.97 7.15 24.63
N ASP A 707 23.82 6.62 25.06
CA ASP A 707 23.68 5.29 25.70
C ASP A 707 23.70 4.11 24.71
N ASN A 708 24.01 4.35 23.43
CA ASN A 708 24.16 3.30 22.43
C ASN A 708 25.61 2.80 22.36
N LEU A 709 25.79 1.55 21.99
CA LEU A 709 27.09 0.92 21.79
C LEU A 709 27.43 0.84 20.30
N TYR A 710 28.71 1.00 19.97
CA TYR A 710 29.23 0.69 18.65
C TYR A 710 30.18 -0.51 18.73
N VAL A 711 29.84 -1.60 18.04
CA VAL A 711 30.60 -2.86 18.05
C VAL A 711 30.77 -3.33 16.60
N PRO A 712 31.85 -2.95 15.90
CA PRO A 712 32.02 -3.20 14.47
C PRO A 712 32.12 -4.69 14.12
N GLN A 713 32.53 -5.53 15.07
CA GLN A 713 32.59 -6.97 14.89
C GLN A 713 31.22 -7.59 15.20
N LYS A 714 30.35 -7.70 14.19
CA LYS A 714 28.99 -8.28 14.35
C LYS A 714 28.98 -9.64 15.06
N ASP A 715 29.89 -10.54 14.71
CA ASP A 715 29.95 -11.90 15.30
C ASP A 715 30.33 -11.94 16.79
N ALA A 716 30.84 -10.82 17.33
CA ALA A 716 31.04 -10.64 18.76
C ALA A 716 29.73 -10.25 19.49
N VAL A 717 28.73 -9.75 18.75
CA VAL A 717 27.41 -9.39 19.28
C VAL A 717 26.42 -10.53 19.06
N ILE A 718 26.25 -10.95 17.81
CA ILE A 718 25.20 -11.88 17.40
C ILE A 718 25.70 -12.78 16.26
N ARG A 719 25.37 -14.07 16.33
CA ARG A 719 25.79 -15.08 15.35
C ARG A 719 24.58 -15.77 14.76
N GLN A 720 24.64 -16.05 13.46
CA GLN A 720 23.67 -16.92 12.83
C GLN A 720 23.98 -18.38 13.21
N THR A 721 23.00 -19.07 13.78
CA THR A 721 23.15 -20.45 14.30
C THR A 721 22.43 -21.50 13.45
N GLY A 722 21.63 -21.05 12.48
CA GLY A 722 20.89 -21.87 11.52
C GLY A 722 20.35 -21.03 10.38
N GLU A 723 19.59 -21.63 9.47
CA GLU A 723 19.10 -20.95 8.25
C GLU A 723 18.30 -19.67 8.57
N HIS A 724 17.47 -19.71 9.61
CA HIS A 724 16.57 -18.63 10.04
C HIS A 724 16.69 -18.33 11.55
N THR A 725 17.82 -18.65 12.17
CA THR A 725 17.99 -18.50 13.62
C THR A 725 19.30 -17.80 13.95
N TRP A 726 19.23 -16.95 14.97
CA TRP A 726 20.35 -16.22 15.52
C TRP A 726 20.45 -16.47 17.01
N ALA A 727 21.62 -16.23 17.58
CA ALA A 727 21.82 -16.18 19.03
C ALA A 727 22.91 -15.16 19.38
N PRO A 728 22.84 -14.52 20.56
CA PRO A 728 23.96 -13.74 21.07
C PRO A 728 25.24 -14.58 21.14
N ALA A 729 26.38 -13.96 20.90
CA ALA A 729 27.67 -14.57 21.20
C ALA A 729 27.80 -14.88 22.71
N PRO A 730 28.63 -15.85 23.13
CA PRO A 730 28.78 -16.23 24.55
C PRO A 730 29.07 -15.07 25.50
N ASP A 731 29.89 -14.09 25.07
CA ASP A 731 30.24 -12.88 25.83
C ASP A 731 29.68 -11.62 25.17
N SER A 732 28.49 -11.74 24.57
CA SER A 732 27.91 -10.64 23.80
C SER A 732 27.65 -9.42 24.68
N PRO A 733 28.02 -8.21 24.23
CA PRO A 733 27.67 -6.97 24.92
C PRO A 733 26.16 -6.68 24.90
N ALA A 734 25.37 -7.51 24.21
CA ALA A 734 23.92 -7.42 24.20
C ALA A 734 23.26 -7.97 25.48
N LEU A 735 23.95 -8.89 26.18
CA LEU A 735 23.38 -9.61 27.33
C LEU A 735 23.24 -8.68 28.54
N GLY A 736 22.02 -8.50 29.02
CA GLY A 736 21.64 -7.67 30.17
C GLY A 736 21.89 -6.16 30.02
N ALA A 737 22.12 -5.68 28.79
CA ALA A 737 22.46 -4.29 28.50
C ALA A 737 21.28 -3.43 28.02
N GLY A 738 20.09 -4.02 27.88
CA GLY A 738 18.90 -3.34 27.38
C GLY A 738 18.19 -2.50 28.46
N ALA A 739 17.47 -1.48 28.01
CA ALA A 739 16.57 -0.69 28.85
C ALA A 739 15.24 -1.42 29.07
N ASP A 740 14.67 -1.32 30.27
CA ASP A 740 13.30 -1.78 30.51
C ASP A 740 12.29 -0.76 29.98
N LEU A 741 11.50 -1.16 28.98
CA LEU A 741 10.47 -0.37 28.31
C LEU A 741 9.04 -0.74 28.79
N GLY A 742 8.95 -1.36 29.97
CA GLY A 742 7.68 -1.80 30.56
C GLY A 742 7.02 -2.91 29.74
N VAL A 743 5.78 -2.71 29.28
CA VAL A 743 5.02 -3.75 28.55
C VAL A 743 5.69 -4.20 27.25
N ILE A 744 6.52 -3.34 26.63
CA ILE A 744 7.24 -3.69 25.39
C ILE A 744 8.24 -4.82 25.66
N THR A 745 8.92 -4.78 26.81
CA THR A 745 9.97 -5.70 27.27
C THR A 745 9.46 -6.75 28.27
N ALA A 746 8.17 -6.73 28.60
CA ALA A 746 7.55 -7.65 29.56
C ALA A 746 7.17 -9.02 28.95
N VAL A 747 7.18 -9.18 27.63
CA VAL A 747 6.74 -10.42 26.96
C VAL A 747 7.86 -10.95 26.06
N ASN A 748 8.23 -12.21 26.30
CA ASN A 748 9.25 -12.93 25.56
C ASN A 748 8.65 -13.38 24.21
N VAL A 749 9.45 -13.59 23.17
CA VAL A 749 8.98 -14.07 21.84
C VAL A 749 8.18 -15.37 21.93
N ALA A 750 8.42 -16.18 22.96
CA ALA A 750 7.67 -17.41 23.27
C ALA A 750 6.29 -17.18 23.93
N GLY A 751 5.84 -15.93 24.10
CA GLY A 751 4.57 -15.58 24.74
C GLY A 751 4.57 -15.71 26.28
N LEU A 752 5.67 -16.15 26.88
CA LEU A 752 5.83 -16.14 28.34
C LEU A 752 6.26 -14.75 28.83
N PRO A 753 5.73 -14.25 29.95
CA PRO A 753 6.21 -13.01 30.56
C PRO A 753 7.68 -13.13 30.97
N ARG A 754 8.44 -12.04 30.76
CA ARG A 754 9.78 -11.86 31.35
C ARG A 754 9.59 -11.77 32.86
N ARG A 755 10.47 -12.37 33.65
CA ARG A 755 10.44 -12.14 35.09
C ARG A 755 10.96 -10.74 35.41
N ASP A 756 10.39 -10.08 36.41
CA ASP A 756 10.79 -8.72 36.78
C ASP A 756 12.28 -8.62 37.17
N ASP A 757 12.89 -9.72 37.65
CA ASP A 757 14.31 -9.83 38.04
C ASP A 757 15.25 -10.22 36.89
N GLU A 758 14.71 -10.60 35.72
CA GLU A 758 15.50 -10.99 34.56
C GLU A 758 15.99 -9.74 33.81
N PRO A 759 17.31 -9.55 33.63
CA PRO A 759 17.83 -8.37 32.94
C PRO A 759 17.38 -8.36 31.47
N VAL A 760 17.22 -7.15 30.89
CA VAL A 760 16.77 -7.00 29.50
C VAL A 760 17.97 -7.10 28.56
N ASP A 761 17.87 -7.97 27.55
CA ASP A 761 18.89 -8.07 26.49
C ASP A 761 18.62 -7.05 25.36
N ILE A 762 19.68 -6.63 24.67
CA ILE A 762 19.59 -5.90 23.39
C ILE A 762 19.41 -6.89 22.23
N GLY A 763 18.56 -6.53 21.27
CA GLY A 763 18.21 -7.33 20.11
C GLY A 763 16.97 -8.20 20.35
N PRO A 764 16.62 -9.06 19.38
CA PRO A 764 15.45 -9.92 19.51
C PRO A 764 15.72 -10.97 20.58
N LEU A 765 14.71 -11.22 21.42
CA LEU A 765 14.72 -12.31 22.39
C LEU A 765 14.60 -13.63 21.61
N LEU A 766 15.74 -14.14 21.15
CA LEU A 766 15.80 -15.29 20.24
C LEU A 766 15.45 -16.57 21.02
N PRO A 767 14.43 -17.33 20.61
CA PRO A 767 14.02 -18.51 21.35
C PRO A 767 15.11 -19.59 21.28
N ARG A 768 15.48 -20.17 22.43
CA ARG A 768 16.40 -21.33 22.49
C ARG A 768 15.81 -22.60 21.85
N ARG A 769 14.52 -22.61 21.50
CA ARG A 769 13.80 -23.61 20.67
C ARG A 769 12.55 -22.99 20.02
N PRO A 770 12.17 -23.35 18.79
CA PRO A 770 10.85 -23.02 18.27
C PRO A 770 9.80 -23.71 19.16
N VAL A 771 9.11 -22.94 20.01
CA VAL A 771 7.91 -23.43 20.70
C VAL A 771 6.74 -22.99 19.86
N ALA A 772 6.14 -23.95 19.14
CA ALA A 772 4.73 -23.82 18.81
C ALA A 772 3.99 -23.78 20.15
N ALA A 773 3.67 -22.59 20.64
CA ALA A 773 2.79 -22.47 21.78
C ALA A 773 1.39 -22.82 21.28
N GLU A 774 1.02 -24.11 21.34
CA GLU A 774 -0.38 -24.50 21.42
C GLU A 774 -1.00 -23.72 22.59
N GLY A 775 -1.71 -22.64 22.28
CA GLY A 775 -2.31 -21.75 23.27
C GLY A 775 -2.19 -20.26 22.98
N ASP A 776 -1.38 -19.82 22.01
CA ASP A 776 -1.29 -18.41 21.64
C ASP A 776 -2.50 -17.98 20.78
N THR A 777 -3.66 -17.86 21.43
CA THR A 777 -4.94 -17.50 20.80
C THR A 777 -5.11 -16.00 20.77
N LEU A 778 -4.40 -15.31 19.87
CA LEU A 778 -4.76 -13.93 19.53
C LEU A 778 -6.09 -13.96 18.76
N ASP A 779 -7.21 -13.81 19.48
CA ASP A 779 -8.53 -13.63 18.87
C ASP A 779 -8.66 -12.16 18.44
N PRO A 780 -8.85 -11.86 17.13
CA PRO A 780 -9.02 -10.48 16.65
C PRO A 780 -10.16 -9.71 17.33
N ARG A 781 -11.18 -10.39 17.88
CA ARG A 781 -12.28 -9.74 18.62
C ARG A 781 -11.84 -9.17 19.97
N SER A 782 -10.83 -9.78 20.57
CA SER A 782 -10.31 -9.43 21.89
C SER A 782 -8.95 -8.73 21.82
N PHE A 783 -8.30 -8.78 20.66
CA PHE A 783 -7.04 -8.11 20.42
C PHE A 783 -7.23 -6.59 20.51
N THR A 784 -6.67 -6.04 21.57
CA THR A 784 -6.44 -4.61 21.73
C THR A 784 -4.94 -4.41 21.71
N PHE A 785 -4.46 -3.63 20.75
CA PHE A 785 -3.10 -3.12 20.83
C PHE A 785 -2.95 -2.36 22.17
N SER A 786 -1.83 -2.38 22.86
CA SER A 786 -1.68 -1.54 24.06
C SER A 786 -0.21 -1.28 24.31
N LEU A 787 0.11 -0.03 24.63
CA LEU A 787 1.45 0.39 24.98
C LEU A 787 1.42 0.91 26.42
N GLY A 788 2.26 0.40 27.31
CA GLY A 788 2.52 0.91 28.66
C GLY A 788 1.32 1.28 29.54
N GLY A 789 0.16 0.61 29.42
CA GLY A 789 -1.05 0.96 30.19
C GLY A 789 -2.11 1.78 29.44
N HIS A 790 -2.04 1.86 28.11
CA HIS A 790 -3.08 2.39 27.23
C HIS A 790 -4.00 1.27 26.72
N SER A 791 -5.29 1.24 27.07
CA SER A 791 -6.28 0.32 26.49
C SER A 791 -7.07 0.98 25.34
N PHE A 792 -7.40 0.22 24.28
CA PHE A 792 -8.44 0.63 23.32
C PHE A 792 -9.81 0.34 23.93
N GLY A 793 -10.66 1.35 24.04
CA GLY A 793 -12.08 1.15 24.32
C GLY A 793 -12.86 0.76 23.05
N PRO A 794 -14.00 0.05 23.17
CA PRO A 794 -14.83 -0.32 22.03
C PRO A 794 -15.41 0.93 21.32
N PRO A 795 -15.77 0.82 20.02
CA PRO A 795 -16.20 1.97 19.23
C PRO A 795 -17.45 2.65 19.80
N ALA A 796 -17.39 3.98 19.98
CA ALA A 796 -18.56 4.78 20.30
C ALA A 796 -19.30 5.21 19.02
N VAL A 797 -20.51 4.65 18.87
CA VAL A 797 -21.70 5.17 18.16
C VAL A 797 -21.54 5.63 16.70
N VAL A 798 -22.24 4.91 15.80
CA VAL A 798 -22.49 5.29 14.40
C VAL A 798 -23.07 6.70 14.31
N GLY A 799 -22.42 7.61 13.57
CA GLY A 799 -23.09 8.82 13.06
C GLY A 799 -22.37 10.18 13.13
N THR A 800 -21.07 10.28 13.41
CA THR A 800 -20.36 11.58 13.30
C THR A 800 -19.16 11.55 12.35
N PRO A 801 -19.04 12.52 11.40
CA PRO A 801 -17.96 12.58 10.43
C PRO A 801 -16.86 13.51 10.95
N ASN A 802 -15.83 12.95 11.61
CA ASN A 802 -14.43 13.44 11.67
C ASN A 802 -13.71 12.79 12.86
N TYR A 803 -12.73 11.92 12.57
CA TYR A 803 -11.89 11.26 13.58
C TYR A 803 -10.57 12.02 13.77
N THR A 804 -10.37 12.61 14.94
CA THR A 804 -9.05 12.86 15.55
C THR A 804 -8.95 12.01 16.80
N SER A 805 -8.26 10.88 16.74
CA SER A 805 -7.90 10.09 17.93
C SER A 805 -6.46 10.42 18.34
N ARG A 806 -6.32 11.04 19.52
CA ARG A 806 -5.07 11.10 20.30
C ARG A 806 -5.10 9.94 21.29
N PHE A 807 -3.93 9.42 21.64
CA PHE A 807 -3.73 8.55 22.81
C PHE A 807 -4.57 9.01 24.00
N THR A 808 -5.41 8.14 24.56
CA THR A 808 -6.12 8.43 25.81
C THR A 808 -5.31 7.85 26.97
N PRO A 809 -4.85 8.67 27.92
CA PRO A 809 -4.06 8.23 29.06
C PRO A 809 -4.95 7.72 30.21
N ARG A 810 -4.31 7.15 31.23
CA ARG A 810 -4.88 6.66 32.50
C ARG A 810 -5.92 7.65 33.07
N GLU A 811 -6.99 7.15 33.67
CA GLU A 811 -8.00 7.97 34.34
C GLU A 811 -7.32 8.98 35.30
N GLY A 812 -7.50 10.28 35.06
CA GLY A 812 -6.81 11.38 35.76
C GLY A 812 -5.69 12.09 34.99
N ALA A 813 -5.24 11.59 33.84
CA ALA A 813 -4.16 12.18 33.04
C ALA A 813 -4.63 13.06 31.86
N GLU A 814 -5.92 13.40 31.80
CA GLU A 814 -6.51 14.22 30.73
C GLU A 814 -6.00 15.68 30.77
N PRO A 815 -5.56 16.25 29.63
CA PRO A 815 -5.28 17.68 29.52
C PRO A 815 -6.52 18.53 29.81
N LEU A 816 -6.47 19.38 30.82
CA LEU A 816 -7.56 20.31 31.10
C LEU A 816 -7.39 21.51 30.19
N THR A 817 -8.38 21.80 29.35
CA THR A 817 -8.38 23.01 28.51
C THR A 817 -9.46 23.96 29.00
N VAL A 818 -9.04 25.15 29.42
CA VAL A 818 -9.93 26.22 29.84
C VAL A 818 -9.88 27.32 28.79
N SER A 819 -11.06 27.71 28.28
CA SER A 819 -11.17 28.84 27.38
C SER A 819 -10.86 30.13 28.12
N ALA A 820 -10.12 31.04 27.48
CA ALA A 820 -9.86 32.34 28.05
C ALA A 820 -11.14 33.16 28.28
N LEU A 821 -12.20 32.88 27.52
CA LEU A 821 -13.48 33.56 27.63
C LEU A 821 -14.27 33.17 28.90
N ASP A 822 -13.94 32.03 29.50
CA ASP A 822 -14.60 31.42 30.67
C ASP A 822 -13.96 31.86 32.00
N PHE A 823 -13.32 33.03 32.02
CA PHE A 823 -12.80 33.60 33.27
C PHE A 823 -13.95 33.82 34.26
N THR A 824 -13.67 33.56 35.54
CA THR A 824 -14.63 33.66 36.63
C THR A 824 -14.58 35.01 37.33
N ALA A 825 -13.46 35.73 37.22
CA ALA A 825 -13.32 37.10 37.70
C ALA A 825 -12.25 37.86 36.91
N GLU A 826 -12.39 39.18 36.86
CA GLU A 826 -11.39 40.13 36.35
C GLU A 826 -11.32 41.34 37.28
N GLY A 827 -10.18 42.04 37.32
CA GLY A 827 -10.04 43.24 38.13
C GLY A 827 -8.82 44.08 37.75
N GLY A 828 -8.88 45.39 38.03
CA GLY A 828 -7.84 46.35 37.58
C GLY A 828 -7.98 46.79 36.12
N GLY A 829 -9.06 46.41 35.44
CA GLY A 829 -9.39 46.76 34.06
C GLY A 829 -10.67 46.05 33.60
N ARG A 830 -11.00 46.15 32.31
CA ARG A 830 -12.10 45.39 31.70
C ARG A 830 -11.67 44.80 30.36
N LEU A 831 -11.81 43.50 30.20
CA LEU A 831 -11.44 42.77 28.99
C LEU A 831 -12.45 42.97 27.85
N GLY A 832 -11.94 42.97 26.62
CA GLY A 832 -12.72 42.71 25.42
C GLY A 832 -12.87 41.20 25.18
N LYS A 833 -13.97 40.80 24.53
CA LYS A 833 -14.21 39.41 24.09
C LYS A 833 -14.45 39.37 22.58
N ARG A 834 -13.85 38.42 21.87
CA ARG A 834 -14.17 38.11 20.46
C ARG A 834 -14.75 36.70 20.37
N LEU A 835 -16.06 36.61 20.57
CA LEU A 835 -16.78 35.33 20.73
C LEU A 835 -16.60 34.38 19.54
N GLY A 836 -16.70 34.88 18.29
CA GLY A 836 -16.55 34.04 17.10
C GLY A 836 -15.13 33.54 16.84
N ALA A 837 -14.11 34.16 17.45
CA ALA A 837 -12.70 33.77 17.30
C ALA A 837 -12.07 33.20 18.59
N GLY A 838 -12.84 33.18 19.69
CA GLY A 838 -12.53 32.43 20.91
C GLY A 838 -11.48 33.02 21.86
N PHE A 839 -11.22 34.34 21.85
CA PHE A 839 -10.15 34.94 22.67
C PHE A 839 -10.55 36.24 23.39
N ILE A 840 -9.84 36.54 24.48
CA ILE A 840 -9.89 37.84 25.18
C ILE A 840 -8.82 38.79 24.64
N LEU A 841 -9.13 40.08 24.66
CA LEU A 841 -8.28 41.18 24.18
C LEU A 841 -8.40 42.40 25.10
N ASN A 842 -7.62 43.44 24.85
CA ASN A 842 -7.54 44.66 25.66
C ASN A 842 -7.03 44.41 27.10
N TRP A 843 -6.20 43.39 27.26
CA TRP A 843 -5.56 43.10 28.54
C TRP A 843 -4.25 43.88 28.68
N ASP A 844 -4.37 45.21 28.76
CA ASP A 844 -3.26 46.11 28.39
C ASP A 844 -2.51 46.72 29.58
N ASN A 845 -3.19 46.92 30.72
CA ASN A 845 -2.65 47.68 31.84
C ASN A 845 -1.92 46.80 32.86
N ASP A 846 -0.78 47.29 33.37
CA ASP A 846 -0.11 46.69 34.52
C ASP A 846 -1.06 46.67 35.74
N GLY A 847 -1.05 45.56 36.48
CA GLY A 847 -1.97 45.31 37.59
C GLY A 847 -3.36 44.78 37.19
N HIS A 848 -3.72 44.79 35.89
CA HIS A 848 -4.94 44.13 35.41
C HIS A 848 -4.78 42.61 35.52
N TRP A 849 -5.70 41.93 36.19
CA TRP A 849 -5.67 40.49 36.40
C TRP A 849 -6.95 39.81 35.96
N VAL A 850 -6.81 38.54 35.63
CA VAL A 850 -7.89 37.65 35.18
C VAL A 850 -7.75 36.33 35.91
N GLU A 851 -8.88 35.74 36.29
CA GLU A 851 -8.93 34.54 37.12
C GLU A 851 -9.87 33.48 36.54
N TRP A 852 -9.45 32.23 36.65
CA TRP A 852 -10.20 31.05 36.23
C TRP A 852 -10.30 30.03 37.37
N THR A 853 -11.43 29.34 37.43
CA THR A 853 -11.57 28.11 38.23
C THR A 853 -11.29 26.89 37.36
N VAL A 854 -10.38 26.03 37.80
CA VAL A 854 -9.94 24.82 37.11
C VAL A 854 -10.28 23.62 37.98
N GLN A 855 -11.06 22.67 37.45
CA GLN A 855 -11.37 21.42 38.15
C GLN A 855 -10.31 20.38 37.80
N ALA A 856 -9.36 20.13 38.70
CA ALA A 856 -8.32 19.14 38.47
C ALA A 856 -8.79 17.75 38.94
N PRO A 857 -8.70 16.71 38.09
CA PRO A 857 -9.23 15.39 38.42
C PRO A 857 -8.36 14.62 39.41
N VAL A 858 -7.08 14.99 39.55
CA VAL A 858 -6.13 14.41 40.50
C VAL A 858 -5.20 15.50 41.02
N GLN A 859 -4.69 15.31 42.24
CA GLN A 859 -3.65 16.18 42.79
C GLN A 859 -2.30 15.87 42.13
N GLY A 860 -1.54 16.90 41.75
CA GLY A 860 -0.19 16.71 41.21
C GLY A 860 0.39 17.94 40.51
N PRO A 861 1.64 17.86 40.04
CA PRO A 861 2.22 18.89 39.19
C PRO A 861 1.59 18.88 37.79
N TYR A 862 1.26 20.06 37.25
CA TYR A 862 0.76 20.25 35.89
C TYR A 862 1.64 21.25 35.13
N GLU A 863 2.12 20.91 33.94
CA GLU A 863 2.63 21.90 33.00
C GLU A 863 1.47 22.75 32.46
N LEU A 864 1.68 24.06 32.34
CA LEU A 864 0.70 24.96 31.73
C LEU A 864 1.22 25.44 30.39
N VAL A 865 0.41 25.24 29.34
CA VAL A 865 0.64 25.78 28.00
C VAL A 865 -0.41 26.84 27.71
N ILE A 866 0.04 27.98 27.22
CA ILE A 866 -0.78 29.15 26.95
C ILE A 866 -0.80 29.43 25.45
N ASP A 867 -2.00 29.61 24.91
CA ASP A 867 -2.20 30.07 23.53
C ASP A 867 -2.43 31.58 23.51
N HIS A 868 -1.46 32.32 22.98
CA HIS A 868 -1.44 33.79 23.03
C HIS A 868 -1.01 34.42 21.71
N ALA A 869 -1.36 35.69 21.52
CA ALA A 869 -0.91 36.50 20.41
C ALA A 869 -0.58 37.93 20.88
N SER A 870 0.55 38.47 20.43
CA SER A 870 0.90 39.87 20.68
C SER A 870 1.85 40.40 19.61
N GLU A 871 1.73 41.69 19.30
CA GLU A 871 2.71 42.39 18.46
C GLU A 871 3.96 42.82 19.24
N MET A 872 3.90 42.82 20.58
CA MET A 872 4.97 43.27 21.46
C MET A 872 5.27 42.23 22.55
N PRO A 873 6.50 42.18 23.09
CA PRO A 873 6.78 41.35 24.25
C PRO A 873 5.88 41.71 25.44
N SER A 874 5.47 40.70 26.21
CA SER A 874 4.62 40.88 27.39
C SER A 874 5.11 40.05 28.57
N THR A 875 4.64 40.35 29.78
CA THR A 875 5.05 39.67 31.01
C THR A 875 3.84 39.38 31.89
N ARG A 876 3.75 38.17 32.42
CA ARG A 876 2.64 37.72 33.28
C ARG A 876 3.15 37.09 34.57
N GLN A 877 2.42 37.31 35.66
CA GLN A 877 2.63 36.63 36.94
C GLN A 877 1.50 35.64 37.20
N PHE A 878 1.82 34.46 37.73
CA PHE A 878 0.86 33.40 38.01
C PHE A 878 0.69 33.17 39.51
N LEU A 879 -0.55 33.16 39.96
CA LEU A 879 -0.94 32.80 41.32
C LEU A 879 -1.89 31.61 41.26
N LEU A 880 -1.58 30.59 42.05
CA LEU A 880 -2.41 29.40 42.22
C LEU A 880 -3.02 29.40 43.63
N ASN A 881 -4.33 29.25 43.72
CA ASN A 881 -5.08 29.23 44.99
C ASN A 881 -4.73 30.43 45.89
N GLY A 882 -4.56 31.61 45.30
CA GLY A 882 -4.24 32.87 45.98
C GLY A 882 -2.76 33.10 46.31
N SER A 883 -1.87 32.15 46.01
CA SER A 883 -0.42 32.25 46.30
C SER A 883 0.41 32.33 45.01
N PRO A 884 1.46 33.17 44.93
CA PRO A 884 2.39 33.16 43.80
C PRO A 884 3.04 31.78 43.60
N VAL A 885 3.19 31.36 42.35
CA VAL A 885 3.85 30.08 42.02
C VAL A 885 5.34 30.32 41.81
N ALA A 886 6.16 29.53 42.52
CA ALA A 886 7.60 29.58 42.41
C ALA A 886 8.07 29.35 40.96
N GLY A 887 8.88 30.26 40.43
CA GLY A 887 9.37 30.23 39.04
C GLY A 887 8.42 30.85 38.01
N LEU A 888 7.22 31.30 38.41
CA LEU A 888 6.24 31.97 37.55
C LEU A 888 5.88 33.39 38.03
N GLU A 889 6.77 34.04 38.78
CA GLU A 889 6.56 35.38 39.33
C GLU A 889 6.60 36.48 38.26
N ALA A 890 7.36 36.25 37.17
CA ALA A 890 7.46 37.14 36.02
C ALA A 890 7.84 36.34 34.76
N VAL A 891 6.85 35.76 34.09
CA VAL A 891 7.07 34.97 32.87
C VAL A 891 7.05 35.88 31.63
N PRO A 892 8.15 35.92 30.84
CA PRO A 892 8.18 36.66 29.59
C PRO A 892 7.51 35.89 28.45
N PHE A 893 6.75 36.60 27.62
CA PHE A 893 6.20 36.11 26.36
C PHE A 893 6.75 36.97 25.23
N GLY A 894 7.32 36.33 24.21
CA GLY A 894 7.80 37.01 23.01
C GLY A 894 6.65 37.56 22.15
N ALA A 895 6.96 38.52 21.28
CA ALA A 895 6.02 38.96 20.25
C ALA A 895 5.78 37.85 19.22
N THR A 896 4.52 37.58 18.89
CA THR A 896 4.12 36.61 17.87
C THR A 896 3.99 37.24 16.47
N GLY A 897 4.12 38.56 16.37
CA GLY A 897 4.17 39.32 15.11
C GLY A 897 2.82 39.78 14.56
N SER A 898 1.70 39.42 15.21
CA SER A 898 0.36 39.95 14.90
C SER A 898 -0.62 39.64 16.03
N TRP A 899 -1.59 40.53 16.28
CA TRP A 899 -2.70 40.29 17.23
C TRP A 899 -3.59 39.07 16.92
N HIS A 900 -3.45 38.50 15.71
CA HIS A 900 -4.19 37.31 15.27
C HIS A 900 -3.29 36.10 14.99
N ALA A 901 -1.97 36.25 15.07
CA ALA A 901 -1.02 35.15 14.95
C ALA A 901 -0.80 34.53 16.33
N PHE A 902 -1.56 33.49 16.63
CA PHE A 902 -1.50 32.79 17.92
C PHE A 902 -0.37 31.76 17.93
N ASP A 903 0.43 31.80 18.98
CA ASP A 903 1.49 30.83 19.26
C ASP A 903 1.32 30.23 20.66
N ARG A 904 1.95 29.07 20.89
CA ARG A 904 1.86 28.35 22.15
C ARG A 904 3.15 28.44 22.92
N THR A 905 3.05 28.83 24.18
CA THR A 905 4.19 28.90 25.09
C THR A 905 3.93 28.05 26.32
N ALA A 906 4.82 27.07 26.56
CA ALA A 906 4.85 26.30 27.80
C ALA A 906 5.52 27.14 28.90
N LEU A 907 4.97 27.11 30.10
CA LEU A 907 5.53 27.82 31.25
C LEU A 907 6.79 27.12 31.78
N PRO A 908 7.77 27.86 32.33
CA PRO A 908 9.04 27.32 32.78
C PRO A 908 8.98 26.50 34.09
N ALA A 909 7.82 26.48 34.76
CA ALA A 909 7.60 25.72 36.00
C ALA A 909 6.18 25.13 36.04
N THR A 910 6.03 24.04 36.77
CA THR A 910 4.75 23.32 36.93
C THR A 910 3.86 23.94 38.00
N LEU A 911 2.54 23.79 37.85
CA LEU A 911 1.51 24.18 38.81
C LEU A 911 1.11 22.97 39.68
N PRO A 912 1.31 23.00 41.01
CA PRO A 912 0.87 21.92 41.90
C PRO A 912 -0.64 22.01 42.19
N LEU A 913 -1.47 21.48 41.30
CA LEU A 913 -2.93 21.50 41.47
C LEU A 913 -3.37 20.50 42.55
N ARG A 914 -4.39 20.87 43.33
CA ARG A 914 -5.10 19.95 44.24
C ARG A 914 -6.19 19.22 43.46
N GLU A 915 -6.59 18.03 43.89
CA GLU A 915 -7.80 17.41 43.35
C GLU A 915 -9.03 18.28 43.62
N GLY A 916 -9.90 18.43 42.62
CA GLY A 916 -11.06 19.32 42.65
C GLY A 916 -10.74 20.77 42.23
N PRO A 917 -11.48 21.76 42.76
CA PRO A 917 -11.39 23.14 42.30
C PRO A 917 -10.07 23.80 42.72
N ASN A 918 -9.40 24.41 41.73
CA ASN A 918 -8.26 25.29 41.91
C ASN A 918 -8.55 26.64 41.26
N THR A 919 -7.99 27.71 41.81
CA THR A 919 -8.11 29.06 41.26
C THR A 919 -6.78 29.47 40.66
N LEU A 920 -6.73 29.69 39.33
CA LEU A 920 -5.56 30.27 38.67
C LEU A 920 -5.84 31.75 38.36
N ARG A 921 -5.06 32.63 38.98
CA ARG A 921 -5.07 34.06 38.66
C ARG A 921 -3.79 34.42 37.92
N ILE A 922 -3.95 35.13 36.81
CA ILE A 922 -2.83 35.65 36.03
C ILE A 922 -2.90 37.17 36.09
N MET A 923 -1.78 37.80 36.45
CA MET A 923 -1.65 39.26 36.51
C MET A 923 -0.82 39.77 35.34
N ASN A 924 -1.29 40.83 34.69
CA ASN A 924 -0.46 41.59 33.76
C ASN A 924 0.61 42.37 34.53
N ARG A 925 1.87 42.15 34.17
CA ARG A 925 3.05 42.86 34.69
C ARG A 925 3.77 43.71 33.63
N GLY A 926 3.28 43.69 32.40
CA GLY A 926 3.81 44.44 31.27
C GLY A 926 3.28 43.93 29.93
N GLY A 927 2.98 44.85 29.02
CA GLY A 927 2.61 44.54 27.62
C GLY A 927 1.20 43.98 27.42
N SER A 928 0.60 44.32 26.27
CA SER A 928 -0.69 43.78 25.83
C SER A 928 -0.53 42.37 25.24
N MET A 929 -1.56 41.55 25.37
CA MET A 929 -1.60 40.19 24.85
C MET A 929 -3.04 39.74 24.66
N ASN A 930 -3.35 39.18 23.49
CA ASN A 930 -4.56 38.43 23.24
C ASN A 930 -4.37 37.00 23.75
N PHE A 931 -5.40 36.44 24.36
CA PHE A 931 -5.29 35.17 25.06
C PHE A 931 -6.46 34.26 24.67
N ARG A 932 -6.17 33.03 24.24
CA ARG A 932 -7.20 32.10 23.73
C ARG A 932 -7.46 30.91 24.66
N THR A 933 -6.44 30.16 25.08
CA THR A 933 -6.64 28.97 25.92
C THR A 933 -5.54 28.78 26.96
N LEU A 934 -5.94 28.21 28.10
CA LEU A 934 -5.08 27.63 29.13
C LEU A 934 -5.15 26.11 29.02
N ARG A 935 -4.02 25.43 28.84
CA ARG A 935 -3.98 23.97 28.77
C ARG A 935 -3.06 23.41 29.86
N PHE A 936 -3.64 22.70 30.82
CA PHE A 936 -2.94 22.05 31.92
C PHE A 936 -2.65 20.60 31.55
N LEU A 937 -1.38 20.20 31.62
CA LEU A 937 -0.89 18.86 31.29
C LEU A 937 -0.33 18.22 32.57
N PRO A 938 -0.93 17.15 33.11
CA PRO A 938 -0.41 16.51 34.31
C PRO A 938 1.00 15.92 34.07
N VAL A 939 1.93 16.16 34.99
CA VAL A 939 3.30 15.64 34.96
C VAL A 939 3.36 14.39 35.83
N VAL A 940 3.70 13.25 35.23
CA VAL A 940 3.75 11.96 35.94
C VAL A 940 5.18 11.73 36.45
N SER A 941 5.37 11.75 37.77
CA SER A 941 6.63 11.30 38.37
C SER A 941 6.67 9.77 38.44
N SER A 942 7.79 9.17 38.05
CA SER A 942 8.09 7.76 38.27
C SER A 942 8.48 7.53 39.73
N GLU A 943 7.52 7.37 40.64
CA GLU A 943 7.80 6.76 41.94
C GLU A 943 7.02 5.45 42.13
N PRO A 944 7.67 4.42 42.71
CA PRO A 944 7.03 3.14 43.00
C PRO A 944 6.04 3.31 44.17
N GLY A 945 4.82 2.81 43.99
CA GLY A 945 3.78 2.85 45.03
C GLY A 945 4.17 2.06 46.29
N PRO A 946 3.50 2.33 47.43
CA PRO A 946 3.89 1.78 48.72
C PRO A 946 3.71 0.26 48.77
N GLN A 947 4.77 -0.44 49.19
CA GLN A 947 4.74 -1.87 49.48
C GLN A 947 3.67 -2.15 50.55
N ARG A 948 2.71 -3.02 50.23
CA ARG A 948 1.87 -3.66 51.25
C ARG A 948 2.72 -4.73 51.94
N THR A 949 3.14 -4.44 53.16
CA THR A 949 3.64 -5.44 54.10
C THR A 949 2.52 -6.43 54.39
N ILE A 950 2.70 -7.69 53.99
CA ILE A 950 1.90 -8.80 54.51
C ILE A 950 2.66 -9.30 55.73
N GLU A 951 2.18 -8.96 56.91
CA GLU A 951 2.60 -9.62 58.15
C GLU A 951 1.98 -11.03 58.20
N ALA A 952 2.79 -11.96 58.69
CA ALA A 952 2.43 -13.35 58.90
C ALA A 952 1.46 -13.50 60.08
N ASP A 953 0.42 -14.31 59.87
CA ASP A 953 -0.06 -15.36 60.79
C ASP A 953 -0.92 -16.37 60.01
#